data_AF-A0A8E2JUP9-F1
#
_entry.id   AF-A0A8E2JUP9-F1
#
_cell.length_a   1.000
_cell.length_b   1.000
_cell.length_c   1.000
_cell.angle_alpha   90.00
_cell.angle_beta   90.00
_cell.angle_gamma   90.00
#
_symmetry.space_group_name_H-M   'P 1'
#
loop_
_entity.id
_entity.type
_entity.pdbx_description
1 polymer ?
#
loop_
_entity_poly.entity_id
_entity_poly.type
_entity_poly.pdbx_seq_one_letter_code
_entity_poly.pdbx_strand_id
1 'polypeptide(L)'
;MTWYESRLSSNFRNRKHPRHDLFGAPVPDWNPDQLEWRHFLRLLENPWMKDHVVTGSYVYPGVGYIIMAIEAEAQAWADALKESHERCQTPSKVSYDNLEAIGLAFGRLFQNLSGVRANEETGEVTATITVPDVAKSMPKGHMHSHMIHPSTMDRFNKHSSDITVWDSEIDERRLSVKGFQTTLLGTSIASAVQARKLCHSIEWKPDLDMLNSTSYLPGVSLVSSADNEAYKSVVEKLQLASMLLITDAIKELQASSLDSLEEYRLNYYEWCKLQAEALQQDSIPHLTYTEWERYNKAETLKEKLYSEVTALKAGGTLLVRMGKNIADTKFQQDNLLNHVYTEMVEVGNLPSLFKAYLEVVRHNSTDLNILEVGAGTGGLTASLLEILSPRSGDEATPAGSSVIAKYTYTDISAAFFEKAQERFKSWRNVLDFKTFNLERDAADQGIELGSYDYIVAGNVIHATADLTKSLANLKHLLKPGGRLIMHEAFRREDSIASILKEILAENPGIEDCVIVHYSKLGSMNLTDAVCISLLDLERSAFLDLQEDTYDSIRHLLTTCDGALWVTRDVDQHPSQGSATRPLVLDITSPGLLNSLNFATDPVWYRPLAARDVEVEIKAVGLNFRDVLIAMGEHVAACLGNEAAGLVSRVGSDVSEFTIGDRVVFINGLVDGGCFKTFGRQSADAVAKIPDEISFEDAASLPCVYSTAIHGLYDRARLEKDESILIHAAAGGVGQAAIQLAQLVGAEVFATVSTPEKRDLLIKEYSVREDHIFSSRNLSFAEGVMRMTKNRGDTRSIRKETTIV
;
A
#
# COMPACT_ATOMS: atom_id res chain seq x y z
N MET A 1 63.14 27.38 -59.50
CA MET A 1 61.96 26.60 -59.07
C MET A 1 60.92 27.57 -58.53
N THR A 2 59.83 27.76 -59.26
CA THR A 2 58.65 28.50 -58.77
C THR A 2 57.90 27.59 -57.80
N TRP A 3 57.87 27.96 -56.52
CA TRP A 3 57.14 27.23 -55.48
C TRP A 3 55.65 27.60 -55.59
N TYR A 4 54.79 26.62 -55.85
CA TYR A 4 53.34 26.83 -55.91
C TYR A 4 52.76 26.53 -54.52
N GLU A 5 52.55 27.57 -53.70
CA GLU A 5 51.96 27.42 -52.37
C GLU A 5 50.45 27.21 -52.50
N SER A 6 49.93 26.11 -51.94
CA SER A 6 48.48 25.86 -51.93
C SER A 6 47.76 26.86 -51.02
N ARG A 7 46.48 27.16 -51.32
CA ARG A 7 45.64 28.03 -50.47
C ARG A 7 45.64 27.57 -49.02
N LEU A 8 45.60 26.26 -48.78
CA LEU A 8 45.65 25.67 -47.44
C LEU A 8 46.97 25.99 -46.71
N SER A 9 48.11 25.89 -47.40
CA SER A 9 49.42 26.22 -46.83
C SER A 9 49.54 27.72 -46.54
N SER A 10 49.12 28.56 -47.49
CA SER A 10 49.15 30.01 -47.34
C SER A 10 48.23 30.49 -46.20
N ASN A 11 47.01 29.97 -46.12
CA ASN A 11 46.04 30.33 -45.08
C ASN A 11 46.46 29.80 -43.70
N PHE A 12 47.15 28.66 -43.63
CA PHE A 12 47.72 28.17 -42.36
C PHE A 12 48.88 29.03 -41.87
N ARG A 13 49.74 29.50 -42.78
CA ARG A 13 50.90 30.34 -42.46
C ARG A 13 50.50 31.78 -42.11
N ASN A 14 49.50 32.34 -42.79
CA ASN A 14 49.03 33.72 -42.62
C ASN A 14 47.76 33.81 -41.75
N ARG A 15 47.58 32.90 -40.78
CA ARG A 15 46.44 32.93 -39.87
C ARG A 15 46.38 34.27 -39.13
N LYS A 16 45.24 34.96 -39.23
CA LYS A 16 44.99 36.24 -38.55
C LYS A 16 44.93 36.11 -37.04
N HIS A 17 44.40 34.99 -36.54
CA HIS A 17 44.18 34.77 -35.11
C HIS A 17 44.88 33.49 -34.64
N PRO A 18 45.43 33.49 -33.41
CA PRO A 18 45.99 32.29 -32.79
C PRO A 18 44.90 31.24 -32.51
N ARG A 19 45.32 30.03 -32.16
CA ARG A 19 44.41 28.96 -31.70
C ARG A 19 43.78 29.39 -30.37
N HIS A 20 42.46 29.43 -30.32
CA HIS A 20 41.69 29.65 -29.10
C HIS A 20 41.62 28.37 -28.25
N ASP A 21 41.62 28.52 -26.93
CA ASP A 21 41.60 27.42 -25.94
C ASP A 21 40.25 26.70 -25.84
N LEU A 22 39.13 27.37 -26.15
CA LEU A 22 37.79 26.78 -26.21
C LEU A 22 37.46 26.15 -27.58
N PHE A 23 37.44 26.93 -28.67
CA PHE A 23 36.98 26.46 -29.99
C PHE A 23 38.11 26.20 -31.01
N GLY A 24 39.37 26.35 -30.63
CA GLY A 24 40.52 25.97 -31.46
C GLY A 24 40.89 26.98 -32.53
N ALA A 25 41.37 26.50 -33.69
CA ALA A 25 41.87 27.35 -34.76
C ALA A 25 40.93 27.32 -35.97
N PRO A 26 40.77 28.43 -36.72
CA PRO A 26 40.00 28.45 -37.95
C PRO A 26 40.51 27.40 -38.95
N VAL A 27 39.58 26.76 -39.65
CA VAL A 27 39.93 25.79 -40.70
C VAL A 27 40.59 26.55 -41.86
N PRO A 28 41.73 26.09 -42.41
CA PRO A 28 42.44 26.82 -43.46
C PRO A 28 41.63 26.99 -44.77
N ASP A 29 40.55 26.23 -44.94
CA ASP A 29 39.66 26.21 -46.11
C ASP A 29 38.31 26.91 -45.88
N TRP A 30 38.24 27.82 -44.91
CA TRP A 30 36.96 28.38 -44.50
C TRP A 30 36.40 29.43 -45.48
N ASN A 31 35.07 29.48 -45.55
CA ASN A 31 34.29 30.49 -46.26
C ASN A 31 33.99 31.66 -45.29
N PRO A 32 34.19 32.94 -45.66
CA PRO A 32 33.83 34.07 -44.81
C PRO A 32 32.37 34.08 -44.35
N ASP A 33 31.48 33.47 -45.13
CA ASP A 33 30.04 33.37 -44.80
C ASP A 33 29.69 32.12 -43.97
N GLN A 34 30.65 31.21 -43.73
CA GLN A 34 30.46 29.99 -42.93
C GLN A 34 31.61 29.77 -41.95
N LEU A 35 31.35 30.22 -40.72
CA LEU A 35 32.19 30.23 -39.53
C LEU A 35 32.73 28.84 -39.12
N GLU A 36 33.91 28.36 -39.53
CA GLU A 36 34.41 27.03 -39.11
C GLU A 36 35.75 27.03 -38.35
N TRP A 37 35.74 26.41 -37.16
CA TRP A 37 36.92 26.18 -36.34
C TRP A 37 37.10 24.69 -36.02
N ARG A 38 38.36 24.27 -35.87
CA ARG A 38 38.72 22.90 -35.52
C ARG A 38 39.51 22.86 -34.22
N HIS A 39 39.04 22.01 -33.30
CA HIS A 39 39.69 21.78 -32.03
C HIS A 39 39.65 20.32 -31.56
N PHE A 40 40.73 19.89 -30.90
CA PHE A 40 40.76 18.66 -30.12
C PHE A 40 40.88 19.04 -28.64
N LEU A 41 39.77 18.94 -27.90
CA LEU A 41 39.75 19.21 -26.46
C LEU A 41 40.49 18.11 -25.70
N ARG A 42 41.49 18.49 -24.90
CA ARG A 42 42.32 17.57 -24.11
C ARG A 42 42.36 18.03 -22.66
N LEU A 43 42.18 17.10 -21.72
CA LEU A 43 42.21 17.38 -20.28
C LEU A 43 43.57 17.92 -19.77
N LEU A 44 44.65 17.67 -20.51
CA LEU A 44 45.99 18.23 -20.22
C LEU A 44 46.10 19.71 -20.58
N GLU A 45 45.35 20.14 -21.60
CA GLU A 45 45.37 21.53 -22.11
C GLU A 45 44.28 22.38 -21.43
N ASN A 46 43.16 21.76 -21.04
CA ASN A 46 42.03 22.38 -20.36
C ASN A 46 41.72 21.66 -19.03
N PRO A 47 42.53 21.86 -17.97
CA PRO A 47 42.41 21.10 -16.73
C PRO A 47 41.12 21.37 -15.95
N TRP A 48 40.49 22.53 -16.13
CA TRP A 48 39.20 22.90 -15.53
C TRP A 48 38.06 21.95 -15.93
N MET A 49 38.18 21.23 -17.05
CA MET A 49 37.18 20.25 -17.49
C MET A 49 37.12 19.02 -16.56
N LYS A 50 38.17 18.78 -15.75
CA LYS A 50 38.20 17.67 -14.78
C LYS A 50 37.22 17.87 -13.62
N ASP A 51 36.83 19.12 -13.36
CA ASP A 51 35.94 19.47 -12.27
C ASP A 51 34.46 19.29 -12.64
N HIS A 52 34.16 19.14 -13.94
CA HIS A 52 32.81 18.85 -14.44
C HIS A 52 32.60 17.35 -14.65
N VAL A 53 32.22 16.66 -13.57
CA VAL A 53 32.00 15.21 -13.52
C VAL A 53 30.50 14.91 -13.48
N VAL A 54 30.02 14.16 -14.48
CA VAL A 54 28.64 13.65 -14.52
C VAL A 54 28.69 12.13 -14.52
N THR A 55 27.99 11.50 -13.57
CA THR A 55 27.94 10.02 -13.38
C THR A 55 29.31 9.33 -13.39
N GLY A 56 30.32 9.98 -12.82
CA GLY A 56 31.68 9.45 -12.71
C GLY A 56 32.56 9.61 -13.95
N SER A 57 32.06 10.26 -15.01
CA SER A 57 32.81 10.57 -16.22
C SER A 57 33.05 12.09 -16.36
N TYR A 58 34.21 12.47 -16.90
CA TYR A 58 34.48 13.88 -17.27
C TYR A 58 33.65 14.22 -18.52
N VAL A 59 32.68 15.11 -18.37
CA VAL A 59 31.80 15.55 -19.47
C VAL A 59 32.12 17.02 -19.77
N TYR A 60 32.12 17.44 -21.03
CA TYR A 60 32.28 18.85 -21.33
C TYR A 60 31.00 19.63 -20.94
N PRO A 61 31.09 20.76 -20.21
CA PRO A 61 29.89 21.47 -19.74
C PRO A 61 29.00 21.91 -20.90
N GLY A 62 27.69 21.76 -20.74
CA GLY A 62 26.70 22.18 -21.75
C GLY A 62 26.80 23.67 -22.07
N VAL A 63 27.07 24.51 -21.07
CA VAL A 63 27.25 25.95 -21.26
C VAL A 63 28.59 26.29 -21.94
N GLY A 64 29.57 25.39 -21.88
CA GLY A 64 30.82 25.53 -22.61
C GLY A 64 30.60 25.63 -24.13
N TYR A 65 29.57 24.97 -24.67
CA TYR A 65 29.19 25.09 -26.08
C TYR A 65 28.61 26.48 -26.42
N ILE A 66 27.83 27.06 -25.50
CA ILE A 66 27.24 28.40 -25.68
C ILE A 66 28.34 29.46 -25.71
N ILE A 67 29.30 29.38 -24.77
CA ILE A 67 30.41 30.32 -24.71
C ILE A 67 31.35 30.15 -25.91
N MET A 68 31.60 28.93 -26.38
CA MET A 68 32.33 28.72 -27.64
C MET A 68 31.69 29.47 -28.80
N ALA A 69 30.36 29.47 -28.92
CA ALA A 69 29.66 30.17 -29.98
C ALA A 69 29.79 31.70 -29.85
N ILE A 70 29.60 32.23 -28.64
CA ILE A 70 29.72 33.67 -28.36
C ILE A 70 31.14 34.18 -28.68
N GLU A 71 32.17 33.48 -28.21
CA GLU A 71 33.57 33.89 -28.43
C GLU A 71 33.98 33.76 -29.90
N ALA A 72 33.49 32.73 -30.60
CA ALA A 72 33.72 32.56 -32.02
C ALA A 72 33.11 33.71 -32.85
N GLU A 73 31.92 34.17 -32.48
CA GLU A 73 31.27 35.34 -33.08
C GLU A 73 31.99 36.64 -32.72
N ALA A 74 32.40 36.82 -31.45
CA ALA A 74 33.19 37.98 -31.02
C ALA A 74 34.53 38.09 -31.80
N GLN A 75 35.20 36.96 -32.07
CA GLN A 75 36.40 36.93 -32.89
C GLN A 75 36.13 37.37 -34.34
N ALA A 76 34.96 37.04 -34.91
CA ALA A 76 34.59 37.46 -36.25
C ALA A 76 34.30 38.98 -36.36
N TRP A 77 33.82 39.60 -35.28
CA TRP A 77 33.49 41.03 -35.23
C TRP A 77 34.64 41.94 -34.76
N ALA A 78 35.71 41.38 -34.19
CA ALA A 78 36.87 42.13 -33.71
C ALA A 78 37.58 42.96 -34.80
N ASP A 79 37.55 42.51 -36.06
CA ASP A 79 38.13 43.24 -37.20
C ASP A 79 37.34 44.53 -37.53
N ALA A 80 36.01 44.56 -37.32
CA ALA A 80 35.16 45.74 -37.54
C ALA A 80 35.35 46.84 -36.47
N LEU A 81 35.72 46.43 -35.25
CA LEU A 81 35.98 47.34 -34.12
C LEU A 81 37.31 48.10 -34.29
N LYS A 82 38.29 47.48 -34.95
CA LYS A 82 39.60 48.07 -35.23
C LYS A 82 39.54 49.17 -36.28
N GLU A 83 38.68 49.03 -37.30
CA GLU A 83 38.40 50.07 -38.31
C GLU A 83 37.65 51.29 -37.76
N SER A 84 37.02 51.18 -36.59
CA SER A 84 36.43 52.33 -35.89
C SER A 84 37.50 53.15 -35.12
N HIS A 85 38.51 52.46 -34.60
CA HIS A 85 39.58 53.03 -33.77
C HIS A 85 40.51 54.00 -34.54
N GLU A 86 40.75 53.75 -35.83
CA GLU A 86 41.66 54.55 -36.66
C GLU A 86 41.09 55.93 -37.08
N ARG A 87 39.79 56.18 -36.85
CA ARG A 87 39.09 57.42 -37.23
C ARG A 87 39.08 58.54 -36.18
N CYS A 88 39.66 58.34 -34.99
CA CYS A 88 39.61 59.32 -33.89
C CYS A 88 41.00 59.90 -33.50
N GLN A 89 41.33 61.13 -33.93
CA GLN A 89 42.70 61.70 -33.78
C GLN A 89 42.89 62.92 -32.86
N THR A 90 41.89 63.43 -32.13
CA THR A 90 42.08 64.65 -31.31
C THR A 90 42.00 64.40 -29.79
N PRO A 91 43.03 64.75 -29.00
CA PRO A 91 43.03 64.57 -27.54
C PRO A 91 42.35 65.73 -26.80
N SER A 92 41.48 65.41 -25.83
CA SER A 92 40.86 66.36 -24.90
C SER A 92 41.50 66.24 -23.50
N LYS A 93 41.67 67.37 -22.80
CA LYS A 93 42.27 67.43 -21.45
C LYS A 93 41.17 67.47 -20.40
N VAL A 94 40.91 66.34 -19.74
CA VAL A 94 40.18 66.30 -18.47
C VAL A 94 41.21 66.29 -17.33
N SER A 95 41.18 67.31 -16.46
CA SER A 95 41.94 67.35 -15.20
C SER A 95 40.99 67.15 -14.02
N TYR A 96 41.29 66.19 -13.15
CA TYR A 96 40.48 65.87 -11.97
C TYR A 96 40.43 67.01 -10.95
N ASP A 97 41.37 67.97 -11.02
CA ASP A 97 41.36 69.18 -10.18
C ASP A 97 40.14 70.07 -10.45
N ASN A 98 39.60 70.06 -11.68
CA ASN A 98 38.41 70.86 -12.03
C ASN A 98 37.11 70.21 -11.54
N LEU A 99 37.09 68.90 -11.31
CA LEU A 99 35.91 68.15 -10.84
C LEU A 99 35.72 68.32 -9.33
N GLU A 100 36.82 68.46 -8.57
CA GLU A 100 36.77 68.73 -7.13
C GLU A 100 36.22 70.14 -6.83
N ALA A 101 36.54 71.13 -7.67
CA ALA A 101 36.05 72.52 -7.55
C ALA A 101 34.53 72.67 -7.75
N ILE A 102 33.88 71.73 -8.43
CA ILE A 102 32.41 71.67 -8.61
C ILE A 102 31.74 70.64 -7.68
N GLY A 103 32.45 70.15 -6.67
CA GLY A 103 31.91 69.32 -5.60
C GLY A 103 31.98 67.81 -5.82
N LEU A 104 32.68 67.34 -6.86
CA LEU A 104 32.91 65.92 -7.12
C LEU A 104 34.36 65.53 -6.78
N ALA A 105 34.60 65.16 -5.51
CA ALA A 105 35.89 64.71 -5.03
C ALA A 105 36.02 63.18 -5.11
N PHE A 106 36.91 62.66 -5.95
CA PHE A 106 37.18 61.23 -6.10
C PHE A 106 38.49 60.85 -5.40
N GLY A 107 38.41 59.91 -4.43
CA GLY A 107 39.57 59.41 -3.68
C GLY A 107 40.57 58.61 -4.55
N ARG A 108 41.81 58.46 -4.05
CA ARG A 108 42.98 57.95 -4.80
C ARG A 108 42.84 56.56 -5.45
N LEU A 109 41.83 55.78 -5.08
CA LEU A 109 41.54 54.45 -5.61
C LEU A 109 40.46 54.44 -6.71
N PHE A 110 39.83 55.59 -6.99
CA PHE A 110 38.83 55.77 -8.04
C PHE A 110 39.33 56.64 -9.21
N GLN A 111 40.63 56.96 -9.23
CA GLN A 111 41.29 57.67 -10.33
C GLN A 111 41.90 56.68 -11.33
N ASN A 112 41.10 55.72 -11.81
CA ASN A 112 41.59 54.57 -12.58
C ASN A 112 41.34 54.69 -14.10
N LEU A 113 40.94 55.88 -14.54
CA LEU A 113 40.64 56.23 -15.93
C LEU A 113 41.82 57.00 -16.53
N SER A 114 42.45 56.42 -17.54
CA SER A 114 43.53 57.08 -18.30
C SER A 114 43.24 57.07 -19.81
N GLY A 115 43.78 58.08 -20.51
CA GLY A 115 43.71 58.17 -21.98
C GLY A 115 42.35 58.58 -22.56
N VAL A 116 41.60 59.45 -21.87
CA VAL A 116 40.27 59.91 -22.33
C VAL A 116 40.37 60.69 -23.64
N ARG A 117 39.61 60.30 -24.68
CA ARG A 117 39.49 61.04 -25.95
C ARG A 117 38.01 61.18 -26.32
N ALA A 118 37.61 62.35 -26.81
CA ALA A 118 36.22 62.68 -27.12
C ALA A 118 36.09 63.30 -28.53
N ASN A 119 34.97 63.04 -29.20
CA ASN A 119 34.59 63.71 -30.44
C ASN A 119 33.48 64.74 -30.14
N GLU A 120 33.76 66.02 -30.36
CA GLU A 120 32.83 67.10 -30.00
C GLU A 120 31.68 67.31 -31.00
N GLU A 121 31.72 66.73 -32.21
CA GLU A 121 30.59 66.81 -33.16
C GLU A 121 29.54 65.71 -32.94
N THR A 122 29.95 64.54 -32.46
CA THR A 122 29.04 63.40 -32.24
C THR A 122 28.78 63.09 -30.76
N GLY A 123 29.59 63.65 -29.84
CA GLY A 123 29.43 63.48 -28.40
C GLY A 123 30.00 62.18 -27.82
N GLU A 124 30.78 61.42 -28.59
CA GLU A 124 31.31 60.12 -28.17
C GLU A 124 32.65 60.23 -27.44
N VAL A 125 32.84 59.42 -26.38
CA VAL A 125 34.04 59.44 -25.51
C VAL A 125 34.60 58.02 -25.32
N THR A 126 35.92 57.87 -25.37
CA THR A 126 36.65 56.61 -25.10
C THR A 126 37.66 56.78 -23.97
N ALA A 127 37.80 55.78 -23.10
CA ALA A 127 38.75 55.77 -21.99
C ALA A 127 39.13 54.34 -21.55
N THR A 128 40.28 54.17 -20.88
CA THR A 128 40.81 52.85 -20.46
C THR A 128 40.71 52.63 -18.94
N ILE A 129 40.26 51.44 -18.53
CA ILE A 129 40.14 50.96 -17.12
C ILE A 129 40.84 49.59 -16.98
N THR A 130 41.52 49.31 -15.85
CA THR A 130 42.30 48.07 -15.63
C THR A 130 41.74 47.22 -14.45
N VAL A 131 41.63 45.89 -14.63
CA VAL A 131 41.05 44.92 -13.66
C VAL A 131 42.00 43.71 -13.44
N PRO A 132 42.05 43.04 -12.25
CA PRO A 132 43.12 42.10 -11.85
C PRO A 132 43.05 40.66 -12.40
N ASP A 133 44.16 39.94 -12.25
CA ASP A 133 44.68 38.86 -13.10
C ASP A 133 44.33 37.41 -12.66
N VAL A 134 43.63 36.66 -13.53
CA VAL A 134 43.25 35.23 -13.39
C VAL A 134 44.34 34.27 -13.95
N ALA A 135 45.40 34.78 -14.57
CA ALA A 135 46.41 33.97 -15.27
C ALA A 135 47.26 33.05 -14.36
N LYS A 136 47.19 33.19 -13.03
CA LYS A 136 48.06 32.44 -12.08
C LYS A 136 47.77 30.95 -11.92
N SER A 137 46.61 30.45 -12.36
CA SER A 137 46.22 29.04 -12.22
C SER A 137 46.41 28.20 -13.50
N MET A 138 46.81 28.84 -14.62
CA MET A 138 47.00 28.17 -15.91
C MET A 138 48.46 27.73 -16.11
N PRO A 139 48.74 26.55 -16.72
CA PRO A 139 50.11 26.14 -17.02
C PRO A 139 50.81 27.18 -17.93
N LYS A 140 51.99 27.66 -17.52
CA LYS A 140 52.74 28.77 -18.16
C LYS A 140 52.09 30.16 -18.11
N GLY A 141 51.04 30.35 -17.31
CA GLY A 141 50.49 31.68 -17.03
C GLY A 141 49.81 32.36 -18.23
N HIS A 142 49.29 31.59 -19.19
CA HIS A 142 48.67 32.13 -20.39
C HIS A 142 47.20 31.69 -20.49
N MET A 143 46.29 32.66 -20.54
CA MET A 143 44.86 32.48 -20.79
C MET A 143 44.41 33.56 -21.78
N HIS A 144 43.55 33.20 -22.74
CA HIS A 144 42.91 34.22 -23.59
C HIS A 144 41.84 34.96 -22.77
N SER A 145 41.61 36.24 -23.07
CA SER A 145 40.55 37.00 -22.40
C SER A 145 39.20 36.48 -22.89
N HIS A 146 38.39 35.94 -21.98
CA HIS A 146 37.03 35.46 -22.25
C HIS A 146 36.01 36.50 -21.76
N MET A 147 34.91 36.70 -22.48
CA MET A 147 33.75 37.48 -22.02
C MET A 147 33.13 36.85 -20.77
N ILE A 148 32.99 35.52 -20.73
CA ILE A 148 32.51 34.76 -19.56
C ILE A 148 33.21 33.39 -19.54
N HIS A 149 33.81 33.01 -18.41
CA HIS A 149 34.41 31.67 -18.26
C HIS A 149 33.32 30.58 -18.09
N PRO A 150 33.44 29.41 -18.74
CA PRO A 150 32.43 28.34 -18.69
C PRO A 150 32.01 27.86 -17.31
N SER A 151 32.96 27.80 -16.36
CA SER A 151 32.66 27.39 -14.98
C SER A 151 31.69 28.33 -14.25
N THR A 152 31.54 29.57 -14.71
CA THR A 152 30.73 30.59 -14.02
C THR A 152 29.23 30.42 -14.28
N MET A 153 28.85 29.92 -15.46
CA MET A 153 27.43 29.73 -15.81
C MET A 153 26.87 28.34 -15.49
N ASP A 154 27.72 27.36 -15.18
CA ASP A 154 27.31 25.97 -14.96
C ASP A 154 26.60 25.72 -13.60
N ARG A 155 26.48 26.74 -12.75
CA ARG A 155 25.88 26.65 -11.41
C ARG A 155 24.35 26.59 -11.38
N PHE A 156 23.66 26.76 -12.50
CA PHE A 156 22.19 26.88 -12.55
C PHE A 156 21.52 25.56 -12.95
N ASN A 157 21.19 24.72 -11.97
CA ASN A 157 20.50 23.45 -12.16
C ASN A 157 19.12 23.46 -11.50
N LYS A 158 18.05 23.66 -12.28
CA LYS A 158 16.71 23.02 -12.14
C LYS A 158 15.63 23.70 -13.03
N HIS A 159 14.99 22.91 -13.89
CA HIS A 159 13.77 23.22 -14.67
C HIS A 159 13.85 24.45 -15.61
N SER A 160 12.90 24.53 -16.57
CA SER A 160 12.86 25.61 -17.57
C SER A 160 12.95 26.97 -16.89
N SER A 161 14.01 27.71 -17.18
CA SER A 161 14.31 28.96 -16.47
C SER A 161 14.89 30.01 -17.43
N ASP A 162 14.64 31.27 -17.11
CA ASP A 162 15.35 32.39 -17.72
C ASP A 162 16.51 32.77 -16.80
N ILE A 163 17.74 32.83 -17.32
CA ILE A 163 18.95 33.17 -16.58
C ILE A 163 19.33 34.61 -16.92
N THR A 164 19.58 35.44 -15.91
CA THR A 164 20.10 36.80 -16.12
C THR A 164 21.32 37.04 -15.24
N VAL A 165 22.43 37.45 -15.85
CA VAL A 165 23.69 37.76 -15.18
C VAL A 165 23.85 39.28 -15.08
N TRP A 166 24.05 39.77 -13.87
CA TRP A 166 24.22 41.19 -13.55
C TRP A 166 25.65 41.48 -13.10
N ASP A 167 26.15 42.64 -13.47
CA ASP A 167 27.36 43.22 -12.93
C ASP A 167 26.98 44.03 -11.69
N SER A 168 27.40 43.56 -10.51
CA SER A 168 27.02 44.16 -9.24
C SER A 168 27.70 45.49 -8.96
N GLU A 169 28.79 45.83 -9.66
CA GLU A 169 29.52 47.08 -9.43
C GLU A 169 28.91 48.26 -10.16
N ILE A 170 28.32 48.02 -11.33
CA ILE A 170 27.70 49.06 -12.17
C ILE A 170 26.18 48.94 -12.27
N ASP A 171 25.59 47.94 -11.60
CA ASP A 171 24.15 47.63 -11.61
C ASP A 171 23.58 47.55 -13.03
N GLU A 172 24.27 46.80 -13.90
CA GLU A 172 23.83 46.59 -15.28
C GLU A 172 23.76 45.10 -15.64
N ARG A 173 22.76 44.77 -16.46
CA ARG A 173 22.58 43.43 -17.01
C ARG A 173 23.63 43.13 -18.07
N ARG A 174 24.45 42.09 -17.86
CA ARG A 174 25.51 41.66 -18.79
C ARG A 174 25.09 40.56 -19.74
N LEU A 175 24.28 39.61 -19.29
CA LEU A 175 23.80 38.49 -20.12
C LEU A 175 22.37 38.12 -19.72
N SER A 176 21.55 37.76 -20.70
CA SER A 176 20.23 37.15 -20.46
C SER A 176 20.04 35.97 -21.40
N VAL A 177 19.75 34.80 -20.84
CA VAL A 177 19.44 33.56 -21.55
C VAL A 177 17.98 33.23 -21.25
N LYS A 178 17.14 33.19 -22.28
CA LYS A 178 15.71 32.84 -22.14
C LYS A 178 15.45 31.41 -22.56
N GLY A 179 14.54 30.73 -21.87
CA GLY A 179 14.11 29.38 -22.21
C GLY A 179 15.20 28.32 -22.02
N PHE A 180 16.08 28.47 -21.03
CA PHE A 180 17.09 27.47 -20.72
C PHE A 180 16.42 26.19 -20.20
N GLN A 181 16.61 25.08 -20.91
CA GLN A 181 16.00 23.80 -20.61
C GLN A 181 17.06 22.74 -20.31
N THR A 182 16.87 22.01 -19.22
CA THR A 182 17.73 20.89 -18.82
C THR A 182 16.94 19.60 -18.84
N THR A 183 17.49 18.54 -19.44
CA THR A 183 16.90 17.20 -19.48
C THR A 183 17.73 16.25 -18.64
N LEU A 184 17.07 15.34 -17.91
CA LEU A 184 17.73 14.32 -17.09
C LEU A 184 18.49 13.32 -17.98
N LEU A 185 19.74 13.03 -17.62
CA LEU A 185 20.56 12.00 -18.26
C LEU A 185 20.31 10.63 -17.60
N GLY A 186 19.59 9.76 -18.30
CA GLY A 186 19.49 8.32 -17.98
C GLY A 186 18.31 7.89 -17.08
N THR A 187 17.71 6.77 -17.44
CA THR A 187 16.59 6.09 -16.76
C THR A 187 16.93 5.49 -15.39
N SER A 188 18.19 5.51 -14.94
CA SER A 188 18.62 4.86 -13.69
C SER A 188 18.43 5.69 -12.42
N ILE A 189 17.89 6.93 -12.52
CA ILE A 189 17.58 7.79 -11.36
C ILE A 189 16.08 7.77 -11.01
N ALA A 190 15.25 7.06 -11.79
CA ALA A 190 13.84 6.83 -11.45
C ALA A 190 13.68 6.12 -10.07
N SER A 191 14.72 5.47 -9.55
CA SER A 191 14.73 4.88 -8.19
C SER A 191 15.13 5.85 -7.07
N ALA A 192 15.81 6.96 -7.35
CA ALA A 192 16.33 7.87 -6.31
C ALA A 192 15.46 9.13 -6.10
N VAL A 193 14.57 9.45 -7.02
CA VAL A 193 13.45 10.37 -6.76
C VAL A 193 12.23 9.54 -6.34
N GLN A 194 12.37 8.82 -5.24
CA GLN A 194 11.19 8.36 -4.52
C GLN A 194 10.48 9.64 -4.08
N ALA A 195 9.29 9.90 -4.65
CA ALA A 195 8.45 11.02 -4.24
C ALA A 195 8.43 11.04 -2.70
N ARG A 196 8.95 12.10 -2.07
CA ARG A 196 8.88 12.23 -0.62
C ARG A 196 7.40 12.11 -0.26
N LYS A 197 7.01 11.00 0.37
CA LYS A 197 5.67 10.81 0.91
C LYS A 197 5.53 11.75 2.11
N LEU A 198 5.18 13.01 1.83
CA LEU A 198 5.01 14.06 2.84
C LEU A 198 3.66 13.93 3.56
N CYS A 199 2.70 13.26 2.94
CA CYS A 199 1.35 13.06 3.47
C CYS A 199 1.09 11.58 3.70
N HIS A 200 0.51 11.25 4.85
CA HIS A 200 0.08 9.91 5.22
C HIS A 200 -1.42 9.96 5.52
N SER A 201 -2.15 8.94 5.09
CA SER A 201 -3.55 8.70 5.46
C SER A 201 -3.63 7.38 6.20
N ILE A 202 -4.37 7.35 7.31
CA ILE A 202 -4.66 6.10 8.02
C ILE A 202 -5.79 5.42 7.25
N GLU A 203 -5.50 4.26 6.68
CA GLU A 203 -6.50 3.35 6.14
C GLU A 203 -6.65 2.22 7.17
N TRP A 204 -7.89 1.90 7.55
CA TRP A 204 -8.17 0.80 8.47
C TRP A 204 -8.64 -0.43 7.69
N LYS A 205 -8.06 -1.60 7.99
CA LYS A 205 -8.54 -2.91 7.54
C LYS A 205 -8.81 -3.80 8.74
N PRO A 206 -9.62 -4.87 8.59
CA PRO A 206 -9.77 -5.88 9.62
C PRO A 206 -8.41 -6.43 10.08
N ASP A 207 -8.28 -6.64 11.38
CA ASP A 207 -7.13 -7.36 11.93
C ASP A 207 -7.24 -8.84 11.56
N LEU A 208 -6.11 -9.43 11.17
CA LEU A 208 -6.01 -10.80 10.72
C LEU A 208 -6.41 -11.84 11.79
N ASP A 209 -6.23 -11.55 13.08
CA ASP A 209 -6.61 -12.41 14.20
C ASP A 209 -8.12 -12.30 14.54
N MET A 210 -8.80 -11.29 13.98
CA MET A 210 -10.22 -11.01 14.20
C MET A 210 -11.13 -11.56 13.10
N LEU A 211 -10.56 -12.12 12.03
CA LEU A 211 -11.31 -12.75 10.95
C LEU A 211 -11.90 -14.09 11.42
N ASN A 212 -13.24 -14.22 11.39
CA ASN A 212 -13.92 -15.51 11.54
C ASN A 212 -14.51 -16.02 10.21
N SER A 213 -14.95 -17.27 10.19
CA SER A 213 -15.03 -18.16 9.02
C SER A 213 -15.90 -17.73 7.83
N THR A 214 -16.57 -16.58 7.81
CA THR A 214 -17.49 -16.24 6.71
C THR A 214 -17.86 -14.77 6.52
N SER A 215 -17.68 -13.88 7.49
CA SER A 215 -18.38 -12.57 7.49
C SER A 215 -17.50 -11.30 7.53
N TYR A 216 -16.18 -11.42 7.66
CA TYR A 216 -15.30 -10.26 7.91
C TYR A 216 -14.40 -9.83 6.75
N LEU A 217 -14.45 -10.52 5.60
CA LEU A 217 -13.68 -10.11 4.43
C LEU A 217 -14.45 -9.03 3.64
N PRO A 218 -13.95 -7.78 3.54
CA PRO A 218 -14.69 -6.70 2.90
C PRO A 218 -14.93 -6.98 1.42
N GLY A 219 -16.17 -6.80 0.96
CA GLY A 219 -16.50 -6.83 -0.47
C GLY A 219 -16.59 -8.21 -1.11
N VAL A 220 -16.56 -9.30 -0.34
CA VAL A 220 -16.74 -10.67 -0.86
C VAL A 220 -17.98 -11.31 -0.26
N SER A 221 -19.00 -11.52 -1.09
CA SER A 221 -20.15 -12.33 -0.72
C SER A 221 -19.82 -13.82 -0.82
N LEU A 222 -20.33 -14.63 0.11
CA LEU A 222 -20.37 -16.07 -0.06
C LEU A 222 -21.19 -16.43 -1.29
N VAL A 223 -20.80 -17.49 -2.01
CA VAL A 223 -21.54 -18.00 -3.17
C VAL A 223 -23.00 -18.17 -2.79
N SER A 224 -23.90 -17.57 -3.57
CA SER A 224 -25.34 -17.72 -3.31
C SER A 224 -25.77 -19.16 -3.60
N SER A 225 -26.83 -19.63 -2.95
CA SER A 225 -27.42 -20.93 -3.27
C SER A 225 -27.84 -21.04 -4.75
N ALA A 226 -28.22 -19.91 -5.38
CA ALA A 226 -28.58 -19.85 -6.79
C ALA A 226 -27.38 -20.09 -7.74
N ASP A 227 -26.19 -19.61 -7.39
CA ASP A 227 -24.97 -19.84 -8.17
C ASP A 227 -24.51 -21.32 -8.11
N ASN A 228 -24.87 -22.04 -7.04
CA ASN A 228 -24.60 -23.47 -6.90
C ASN A 228 -25.49 -24.34 -7.81
N GLU A 229 -26.70 -23.89 -8.18
CA GLU A 229 -27.62 -24.67 -9.01
C GLU A 229 -27.09 -24.86 -10.44
N ALA A 230 -26.43 -23.84 -11.00
CA ALA A 230 -25.77 -23.94 -12.32
C ALA A 230 -24.57 -24.89 -12.28
N TYR A 231 -23.83 -24.91 -11.17
CA TYR A 231 -22.69 -25.81 -10.98
C TYR A 231 -23.13 -27.27 -10.78
N LYS A 232 -24.27 -27.49 -10.13
CA LYS A 232 -24.86 -28.83 -9.92
C LYS A 232 -25.07 -29.58 -11.23
N SER A 233 -25.63 -28.93 -12.27
CA SER A 233 -25.82 -29.57 -13.58
C SER A 233 -24.50 -29.98 -14.24
N VAL A 234 -23.43 -29.21 -14.02
CA VAL A 234 -22.08 -29.55 -14.52
C VAL A 234 -21.54 -30.76 -13.78
N VAL A 235 -21.68 -30.81 -12.45
CA VAL A 235 -21.26 -31.94 -11.61
C VAL A 235 -22.00 -33.22 -12.00
N GLU A 236 -23.33 -33.17 -12.16
CA GLU A 236 -24.15 -34.32 -12.59
C GLU A 236 -23.64 -34.92 -13.92
N LYS A 237 -23.34 -34.08 -14.91
CA LYS A 237 -22.79 -34.53 -16.20
C LYS A 237 -21.40 -35.14 -16.07
N LEU A 238 -20.51 -34.51 -15.31
CA LEU A 238 -19.15 -35.02 -15.06
C LEU A 238 -19.20 -36.36 -14.31
N GLN A 239 -20.10 -36.50 -13.35
CA GLN A 239 -20.26 -37.70 -12.54
C GLN A 239 -20.84 -38.87 -13.34
N LEU A 240 -21.89 -38.62 -14.14
CA LEU A 240 -22.43 -39.60 -15.08
C LEU A 240 -21.36 -40.06 -16.09
N ALA A 241 -20.63 -39.12 -16.70
CA ALA A 241 -19.57 -39.44 -17.64
C ALA A 241 -18.43 -40.23 -16.99
N SER A 242 -18.01 -39.86 -15.77
CA SER A 242 -17.00 -40.59 -15.00
C SER A 242 -17.42 -42.02 -14.76
N MET A 243 -18.66 -42.26 -14.32
CA MET A 243 -19.15 -43.61 -14.06
C MET A 243 -19.26 -44.46 -15.33
N LEU A 244 -19.65 -43.87 -16.46
CA LEU A 244 -19.64 -44.57 -17.75
C LEU A 244 -18.20 -44.99 -18.12
N LEU A 245 -17.24 -44.07 -18.04
CA LEU A 245 -15.83 -44.34 -18.35
C LEU A 245 -15.20 -45.37 -17.40
N ILE A 246 -15.50 -45.29 -16.10
CA ILE A 246 -15.06 -46.27 -15.10
C ILE A 246 -15.60 -47.67 -15.46
N THR A 247 -16.90 -47.79 -15.74
CA THR A 247 -17.49 -49.10 -16.07
C THR A 247 -17.02 -49.65 -17.42
N ASP A 248 -16.67 -48.79 -18.38
CA ASP A 248 -16.04 -49.21 -19.64
C ASP A 248 -14.62 -49.72 -19.41
N ALA A 249 -13.83 -48.99 -18.60
CA ALA A 249 -12.47 -49.37 -18.26
C ALA A 249 -12.41 -50.71 -17.51
N ILE A 250 -13.36 -50.98 -16.61
CA ILE A 250 -13.46 -52.29 -15.94
C ILE A 250 -13.66 -53.41 -16.97
N LYS A 251 -14.54 -53.22 -17.97
CA LYS A 251 -14.78 -54.21 -19.03
C LYS A 251 -13.54 -54.44 -19.89
N GLU A 252 -12.84 -53.36 -20.25
CA GLU A 252 -11.61 -53.42 -21.05
C GLU A 252 -10.44 -54.10 -20.31
N LEU A 253 -10.26 -53.77 -19.03
CA LEU A 253 -9.23 -54.36 -18.18
C LEU A 253 -9.52 -55.83 -17.84
N GLN A 254 -10.79 -56.22 -17.68
CA GLN A 254 -11.19 -57.63 -17.52
C GLN A 254 -10.92 -58.47 -18.78
N ALA A 255 -10.94 -57.84 -19.96
CA ALA A 255 -10.57 -58.52 -21.22
C ALA A 255 -9.04 -58.69 -21.37
N SER A 256 -8.25 -57.97 -20.56
CA SER A 256 -6.79 -58.01 -20.51
C SER A 256 -6.30 -58.90 -19.35
N SER A 257 -5.07 -59.41 -19.40
CA SER A 257 -4.53 -60.22 -18.28
C SER A 257 -4.15 -59.31 -17.10
N LEU A 258 -4.93 -59.38 -16.02
CA LEU A 258 -4.72 -58.62 -14.78
C LEU A 258 -3.36 -58.91 -14.12
N ASP A 259 -2.82 -60.12 -14.31
CA ASP A 259 -1.53 -60.57 -13.75
C ASP A 259 -0.32 -59.77 -14.27
N SER A 260 -0.50 -58.99 -15.34
CA SER A 260 0.55 -58.17 -15.95
C SER A 260 0.55 -56.71 -15.50
N LEU A 261 -0.40 -56.31 -14.64
CA LEU A 261 -0.53 -54.93 -14.18
C LEU A 261 0.41 -54.62 -13.00
N GLU A 262 0.95 -53.41 -12.99
CA GLU A 262 1.70 -52.86 -11.86
C GLU A 262 0.77 -52.66 -10.64
N GLU A 263 1.31 -52.77 -9.43
CA GLU A 263 0.55 -52.73 -8.16
C GLU A 263 -0.38 -51.51 -8.04
N TYR A 264 0.07 -50.33 -8.43
CA TYR A 264 -0.74 -49.11 -8.38
C TYR A 264 -1.94 -49.16 -9.35
N ARG A 265 -1.81 -49.87 -10.48
CA ARG A 265 -2.91 -50.07 -11.44
C ARG A 265 -3.93 -51.08 -10.93
N LEU A 266 -3.48 -52.09 -10.20
CA LEU A 266 -4.37 -53.03 -9.49
C LEU A 266 -5.19 -52.30 -8.43
N ASN A 267 -4.57 -51.43 -7.63
CA ASN A 267 -5.28 -50.60 -6.65
C ASN A 267 -6.31 -49.67 -7.32
N TYR A 268 -5.95 -49.06 -8.45
CA TYR A 268 -6.89 -48.23 -9.21
C TYR A 268 -8.06 -49.06 -9.79
N TYR A 269 -7.79 -50.28 -10.27
CA TYR A 269 -8.82 -51.21 -10.73
C TYR A 269 -9.78 -51.63 -9.61
N GLU A 270 -9.27 -51.96 -8.43
CA GLU A 270 -10.11 -52.28 -7.26
C GLU A 270 -10.94 -51.06 -6.81
N TRP A 271 -10.37 -49.86 -6.84
CA TRP A 271 -11.13 -48.63 -6.61
C TRP A 271 -12.26 -48.45 -7.63
N CYS A 272 -12.01 -48.70 -8.92
CA CYS A 272 -13.05 -48.66 -9.95
C CYS A 272 -14.19 -49.65 -9.65
N LYS A 273 -13.88 -50.86 -9.18
CA LYS A 273 -14.89 -51.85 -8.77
C LYS A 273 -15.73 -51.34 -7.61
N LEU A 274 -15.12 -50.74 -6.58
CA LEU A 274 -15.85 -50.13 -5.46
C LEU A 274 -16.82 -49.04 -5.94
N GLN A 275 -16.40 -48.20 -6.90
CA GLN A 275 -17.31 -47.20 -7.48
C GLN A 275 -18.47 -47.84 -8.25
N ALA A 276 -18.21 -48.93 -8.98
CA ALA A 276 -19.26 -49.67 -9.70
C ALA A 276 -20.26 -50.33 -8.74
N GLU A 277 -19.80 -50.84 -7.60
CA GLU A 277 -20.67 -51.37 -6.53
C GLU A 277 -21.51 -50.26 -5.88
N ALA A 278 -20.90 -49.11 -5.57
CA ALA A 278 -21.61 -47.94 -5.04
C ALA A 278 -22.71 -47.44 -5.98
N LEU A 279 -22.47 -47.48 -7.30
CA LEU A 279 -23.47 -47.16 -8.32
C LEU A 279 -24.64 -48.14 -8.31
N GLN A 280 -24.38 -49.45 -8.18
CA GLN A 280 -25.44 -50.46 -8.09
C GLN A 280 -26.30 -50.30 -6.84
N GLN A 281 -25.73 -49.74 -5.77
CA GLN A 281 -26.40 -49.46 -4.51
C GLN A 281 -27.06 -48.07 -4.48
N ASP A 282 -27.11 -47.34 -5.61
CA ASP A 282 -27.61 -45.95 -5.67
C ASP A 282 -26.98 -45.03 -4.60
N SER A 283 -25.72 -45.30 -4.24
CA SER A 283 -24.99 -44.60 -3.19
C SER A 283 -24.11 -43.46 -3.72
N ILE A 284 -24.15 -43.21 -5.03
CA ILE A 284 -23.43 -42.12 -5.68
C ILE A 284 -24.31 -40.86 -5.64
N PRO A 285 -23.84 -39.74 -5.06
CA PRO A 285 -24.62 -38.50 -5.01
C PRO A 285 -25.04 -38.03 -6.40
N HIS A 286 -26.28 -37.57 -6.55
CA HIS A 286 -26.81 -36.98 -7.80
C HIS A 286 -26.81 -37.89 -9.04
N LEU A 287 -26.57 -39.20 -8.89
CA LEU A 287 -26.60 -40.16 -9.98
C LEU A 287 -27.31 -41.44 -9.56
N THR A 288 -28.31 -41.85 -10.34
CA THR A 288 -29.01 -43.13 -10.11
C THR A 288 -28.52 -44.21 -11.08
N TYR A 289 -28.61 -45.47 -10.68
CA TYR A 289 -28.33 -46.63 -11.53
C TYR A 289 -29.20 -46.61 -12.79
N THR A 290 -30.48 -46.25 -12.66
CA THR A 290 -31.42 -46.17 -13.79
C THR A 290 -30.98 -45.14 -14.83
N GLU A 291 -30.52 -43.98 -14.39
CA GLU A 291 -30.01 -42.93 -15.26
C GLU A 291 -28.72 -43.36 -15.97
N TRP A 292 -27.78 -43.92 -15.21
CA TRP A 292 -26.56 -44.49 -15.80
C TRP A 292 -26.88 -45.57 -16.83
N GLU A 293 -27.80 -46.49 -16.53
CA GLU A 293 -28.15 -47.61 -17.40
C GLU A 293 -28.70 -47.14 -18.75
N ARG A 294 -29.50 -46.06 -18.74
CA ARG A 294 -30.02 -45.42 -19.95
C ARG A 294 -28.91 -44.98 -20.90
N TYR A 295 -27.85 -44.37 -20.39
CA TYR A 295 -26.71 -43.92 -21.19
C TYR A 295 -25.78 -45.08 -21.57
N ASN A 296 -25.55 -46.02 -20.66
CA ASN A 296 -24.72 -47.20 -20.91
C ASN A 296 -25.29 -48.11 -22.01
N LYS A 297 -26.61 -48.16 -22.19
CA LYS A 297 -27.29 -48.93 -23.26
C LYS A 297 -27.37 -48.20 -24.61
N ALA A 298 -27.09 -46.89 -24.66
CA ALA A 298 -27.32 -46.05 -25.83
C ALA A 298 -26.07 -45.28 -26.24
N GLU A 299 -25.27 -45.88 -27.14
CA GLU A 299 -23.98 -45.34 -27.58
C GLU A 299 -24.06 -43.90 -28.11
N THR A 300 -25.14 -43.55 -28.82
CA THR A 300 -25.34 -42.19 -29.34
C THR A 300 -25.57 -41.15 -28.23
N LEU A 301 -26.24 -41.52 -27.13
CA LEU A 301 -26.42 -40.65 -25.96
C LEU A 301 -25.11 -40.51 -25.18
N LYS A 302 -24.36 -41.59 -25.07
CA LYS A 302 -23.06 -41.64 -24.41
C LYS A 302 -22.01 -40.77 -25.11
N GLU A 303 -21.87 -40.89 -26.43
CA GLU A 303 -20.95 -40.04 -27.20
C GLU A 303 -21.38 -38.57 -27.22
N LYS A 304 -22.70 -38.30 -27.23
CA LYS A 304 -23.21 -36.93 -27.06
C LYS A 304 -22.82 -36.35 -25.70
N LEU A 305 -22.97 -37.12 -24.62
CA LEU A 305 -22.55 -36.71 -23.27
C LEU A 305 -21.04 -36.42 -23.23
N TYR A 306 -20.20 -37.28 -23.80
CA TYR A 306 -18.76 -37.06 -23.85
C TYR A 306 -18.38 -35.79 -24.62
N SER A 307 -19.07 -35.50 -25.72
CA SER A 307 -18.89 -34.23 -26.46
C SER A 307 -19.29 -33.02 -25.62
N GLU A 308 -20.44 -33.09 -24.92
CA GLU A 308 -20.89 -32.04 -24.00
C GLU A 308 -19.90 -31.82 -22.86
N VAL A 309 -19.38 -32.90 -22.26
CA VAL A 309 -18.40 -32.83 -21.16
C VAL A 309 -17.06 -32.27 -21.64
N THR A 310 -16.59 -32.67 -22.82
CA THR A 310 -15.37 -32.14 -23.43
C THR A 310 -15.49 -30.64 -23.69
N ALA A 311 -16.68 -30.17 -24.07
CA ALA A 311 -16.95 -28.76 -24.36
C ALA A 311 -17.06 -27.85 -23.12
N LEU A 312 -17.06 -28.40 -21.89
CA LEU A 312 -17.18 -27.60 -20.66
C LEU A 312 -15.93 -26.72 -20.43
N LYS A 313 -14.82 -27.34 -20.07
CA LYS A 313 -13.56 -26.72 -19.63
C LYS A 313 -12.41 -27.74 -19.77
N ALA A 314 -11.17 -27.34 -19.47
CA ALA A 314 -10.01 -28.23 -19.55
C ALA A 314 -10.21 -29.50 -18.72
N GLY A 315 -10.84 -29.41 -17.54
CA GLY A 315 -11.16 -30.55 -16.68
C GLY A 315 -12.03 -31.61 -17.36
N GLY A 316 -13.08 -31.19 -18.10
CA GLY A 316 -13.95 -32.11 -18.84
C GLY A 316 -13.26 -32.76 -20.02
N THR A 317 -12.41 -32.01 -20.74
CA THR A 317 -11.56 -32.56 -21.80
C THR A 317 -10.59 -33.60 -21.26
N LEU A 318 -9.95 -33.31 -20.12
CA LEU A 318 -9.02 -34.24 -19.47
C LEU A 318 -9.75 -35.51 -19.00
N LEU A 319 -10.92 -35.37 -18.38
CA LEU A 319 -11.73 -36.50 -17.91
C LEU A 319 -12.06 -37.48 -19.04
N VAL A 320 -12.57 -37.00 -20.18
CA VAL A 320 -12.92 -37.87 -21.31
C VAL A 320 -11.67 -38.47 -21.93
N ARG A 321 -10.60 -37.68 -22.09
CA ARG A 321 -9.32 -38.17 -22.64
C ARG A 321 -8.70 -39.25 -21.76
N MET A 322 -8.63 -39.02 -20.45
CA MET A 322 -8.09 -39.99 -19.50
C MET A 322 -8.99 -41.22 -19.42
N GLY A 323 -10.30 -41.02 -19.28
CA GLY A 323 -11.28 -42.10 -19.20
C GLY A 323 -11.26 -43.05 -20.38
N LYS A 324 -11.16 -42.52 -21.61
CA LYS A 324 -11.06 -43.33 -22.84
C LYS A 324 -9.72 -44.06 -22.99
N ASN A 325 -8.72 -43.73 -22.18
CA ASN A 325 -7.37 -44.29 -22.23
C ASN A 325 -6.93 -44.83 -20.86
N ILE A 326 -7.86 -45.21 -19.96
CA ILE A 326 -7.50 -45.70 -18.61
C ILE A 326 -6.49 -46.86 -18.67
N ALA A 327 -6.52 -47.67 -19.75
CA ALA A 327 -5.60 -48.78 -19.96
C ALA A 327 -4.20 -48.40 -20.52
N ASP A 328 -4.00 -47.21 -21.11
CA ASP A 328 -2.72 -46.78 -21.74
C ASP A 328 -2.11 -45.56 -21.02
N THR A 329 -0.80 -45.59 -20.75
CA THR A 329 -0.08 -44.60 -19.93
C THR A 329 0.39 -43.33 -20.64
N LYS A 330 0.06 -43.11 -21.92
CA LYS A 330 0.56 -41.96 -22.70
C LYS A 330 -0.36 -40.74 -22.60
N PHE A 331 -0.28 -40.03 -21.47
CA PHE A 331 -1.17 -38.88 -21.19
C PHE A 331 -0.54 -37.49 -21.41
N GLN A 332 0.79 -37.38 -21.41
CA GLN A 332 1.51 -36.10 -21.45
C GLN A 332 2.03 -35.78 -22.85
N GLN A 333 1.22 -35.11 -23.68
CA GLN A 333 1.73 -34.52 -24.93
C GLN A 333 1.32 -33.05 -25.16
N ASP A 334 0.50 -32.45 -24.30
CA ASP A 334 0.07 -31.04 -24.42
C ASP A 334 -0.05 -30.30 -23.07
N ASN A 335 -0.28 -28.98 -23.13
CA ASN A 335 -0.44 -28.10 -21.95
C ASN A 335 -1.79 -28.27 -21.22
N LEU A 336 -2.59 -29.30 -21.55
CA LEU A 336 -3.94 -29.47 -21.01
C LEU A 336 -3.95 -29.58 -19.47
N LEU A 337 -3.00 -30.32 -18.90
CA LEU A 337 -2.89 -30.51 -17.46
C LEU A 337 -2.64 -29.18 -16.71
N ASN A 338 -1.88 -28.25 -17.31
CA ASN A 338 -1.65 -26.93 -16.71
C ASN A 338 -2.93 -26.09 -16.69
N HIS A 339 -3.77 -26.17 -17.72
CA HIS A 339 -5.06 -25.49 -17.74
C HIS A 339 -6.00 -26.07 -16.66
N VAL A 340 -5.99 -27.39 -16.45
CA VAL A 340 -6.76 -28.03 -15.36
C VAL A 340 -6.30 -27.53 -13.99
N TYR A 341 -4.99 -27.46 -13.74
CA TYR A 341 -4.49 -26.92 -12.47
C TYR A 341 -4.84 -25.44 -12.28
N THR A 342 -4.86 -24.64 -13.35
CA THR A 342 -5.29 -23.24 -13.28
C THR A 342 -6.77 -23.15 -12.92
N GLU A 343 -7.62 -23.94 -13.58
CA GLU A 343 -9.06 -24.00 -13.29
C GLU A 343 -9.37 -24.48 -11.86
N MET A 344 -8.56 -25.37 -11.29
CA MET A 344 -8.74 -25.87 -9.91
C MET A 344 -8.57 -24.78 -8.84
N VAL A 345 -7.79 -23.74 -9.13
CA VAL A 345 -7.63 -22.59 -8.22
C VAL A 345 -8.78 -21.58 -8.40
N GLU A 346 -9.53 -21.67 -9.50
CA GLU A 346 -10.59 -20.74 -9.90
C GLU A 346 -12.03 -21.21 -9.53
N VAL A 347 -12.15 -22.15 -8.59
CA VAL A 347 -13.46 -22.73 -8.24
C VAL A 347 -14.31 -21.77 -7.40
N GLY A 348 -15.54 -21.49 -7.85
CA GLY A 348 -16.51 -20.69 -7.12
C GLY A 348 -16.03 -19.26 -6.85
N ASN A 349 -16.22 -18.78 -5.62
CA ASN A 349 -15.71 -17.47 -5.18
C ASN A 349 -14.36 -17.58 -4.45
N LEU A 350 -13.70 -18.74 -4.47
CA LEU A 350 -12.45 -18.98 -3.76
C LEU A 350 -11.34 -18.01 -4.17
N PRO A 351 -11.15 -17.64 -5.47
CA PRO A 351 -10.20 -16.60 -5.85
C PRO A 351 -10.49 -15.24 -5.19
N SER A 352 -11.76 -14.85 -5.12
CA SER A 352 -12.17 -13.58 -4.52
C SER A 352 -11.93 -13.59 -3.00
N LEU A 353 -12.27 -14.68 -2.31
CA LEU A 353 -12.01 -14.87 -0.88
C LEU A 353 -10.51 -14.86 -0.60
N PHE A 354 -9.76 -15.62 -1.38
CA PHE A 354 -8.31 -15.72 -1.25
C PHE A 354 -7.65 -14.36 -1.49
N LYS A 355 -8.09 -13.63 -2.52
CA LYS A 355 -7.62 -12.27 -2.80
C LYS A 355 -7.92 -11.32 -1.65
N ALA A 356 -9.14 -11.28 -1.15
CA ALA A 356 -9.51 -10.40 -0.03
C ALA A 356 -8.70 -10.72 1.23
N TYR A 357 -8.48 -12.00 1.53
CA TYR A 357 -7.61 -12.41 2.64
C TYR A 357 -6.18 -11.90 2.45
N LEU A 358 -5.58 -12.10 1.27
CA LEU A 358 -4.22 -11.64 0.99
C LEU A 358 -4.09 -10.10 0.98
N GLU A 359 -5.13 -9.37 0.61
CA GLU A 359 -5.17 -7.91 0.74
C GLU A 359 -5.13 -7.47 2.20
N VAL A 360 -5.84 -8.18 3.09
CA VAL A 360 -5.75 -7.96 4.55
C VAL A 360 -4.34 -8.31 5.06
N VAL A 361 -3.74 -9.41 4.59
CA VAL A 361 -2.34 -9.76 4.93
C VAL A 361 -1.37 -8.67 4.52
N ARG A 362 -1.48 -8.18 3.29
CA ARG A 362 -0.64 -7.11 2.76
C ARG A 362 -0.76 -5.81 3.55
N HIS A 363 -1.95 -5.52 4.07
CA HIS A 363 -2.15 -4.32 4.87
C HIS A 363 -1.57 -4.45 6.28
N ASN A 364 -1.66 -5.62 6.89
CA ASN A 364 -1.24 -5.87 8.27
C ASN A 364 0.23 -6.27 8.42
N SER A 365 0.95 -6.56 7.33
CA SER A 365 2.31 -7.10 7.43
C SER A 365 3.23 -6.63 6.30
N THR A 366 4.51 -6.45 6.62
CA THR A 366 5.60 -6.15 5.68
C THR A 366 6.75 -7.14 5.88
N ASP A 367 7.68 -7.18 4.92
CA ASP A 367 8.89 -8.00 4.96
C ASP A 367 8.64 -9.51 5.18
N LEU A 368 7.60 -10.02 4.54
CA LEU A 368 7.16 -11.40 4.69
C LEU A 368 8.16 -12.40 4.08
N ASN A 369 8.51 -13.42 4.86
CA ASN A 369 9.14 -14.64 4.39
C ASN A 369 8.06 -15.69 4.11
N ILE A 370 7.88 -16.02 2.83
CA ILE A 370 6.87 -16.97 2.37
C ILE A 370 7.56 -18.22 1.86
N LEU A 371 7.04 -19.39 2.23
CA LEU A 371 7.38 -20.68 1.63
C LEU A 371 6.15 -21.22 0.91
N GLU A 372 6.27 -21.51 -0.38
CA GLU A 372 5.25 -22.25 -1.11
C GLU A 372 5.70 -23.70 -1.29
N VAL A 373 4.87 -24.65 -0.87
CA VAL A 373 5.11 -26.09 -0.98
C VAL A 373 4.24 -26.65 -2.10
N GLY A 374 4.86 -27.42 -3.00
CA GLY A 374 4.15 -28.01 -4.15
C GLY A 374 3.68 -26.98 -5.18
N ALA A 375 4.48 -25.95 -5.41
CA ALA A 375 4.12 -24.84 -6.30
C ALA A 375 3.87 -25.29 -7.75
N GLY A 376 4.49 -26.39 -8.19
CA GLY A 376 4.20 -27.04 -9.47
C GLY A 376 4.38 -26.09 -10.65
N THR A 377 3.27 -25.81 -11.35
CA THR A 377 3.22 -24.91 -12.51
C THR A 377 3.18 -23.42 -12.15
N GLY A 378 3.05 -23.10 -10.86
CA GLY A 378 3.00 -21.75 -10.32
C GLY A 378 1.63 -21.08 -10.43
N GLY A 379 0.54 -21.84 -10.51
CA GLY A 379 -0.82 -21.28 -10.55
C GLY A 379 -1.11 -20.38 -9.34
N LEU A 380 -0.88 -20.93 -8.14
CA LEU A 380 -1.08 -20.21 -6.87
C LEU A 380 -0.01 -19.12 -6.64
N THR A 381 1.24 -19.41 -7.02
CA THR A 381 2.35 -18.44 -7.02
C THR A 381 1.99 -17.14 -7.73
N ALA A 382 1.35 -17.24 -8.92
CA ALA A 382 0.98 -16.06 -9.70
C ALA A 382 0.03 -15.15 -8.91
N SER A 383 -1.03 -15.72 -8.32
CA SER A 383 -2.00 -14.97 -7.52
C SER A 383 -1.36 -14.31 -6.29
N LEU A 384 -0.47 -15.02 -5.58
CA LEU A 384 0.25 -14.48 -4.42
C LEU A 384 1.15 -13.30 -4.81
N LEU A 385 1.96 -13.46 -5.85
CA LEU A 385 2.90 -12.42 -6.29
C LEU A 385 2.19 -11.17 -6.82
N GLU A 386 1.07 -11.32 -7.52
CA GLU A 386 0.27 -10.20 -8.02
C GLU A 386 -0.31 -9.35 -6.88
N ILE A 387 -0.73 -9.97 -5.78
CA ILE A 387 -1.37 -9.28 -4.66
C ILE A 387 -0.34 -8.72 -3.68
N LEU A 388 0.62 -9.54 -3.25
CA LEU A 388 1.59 -9.21 -2.20
C LEU A 388 2.83 -8.47 -2.76
N SER A 389 3.11 -8.58 -4.05
CA SER A 389 4.23 -7.92 -4.72
C SER A 389 3.83 -7.33 -6.08
N PRO A 390 2.81 -6.44 -6.13
CA PRO A 390 2.29 -5.91 -7.39
C PRO A 390 3.34 -5.09 -8.14
N ARG A 391 3.30 -5.15 -9.47
CA ARG A 391 4.12 -4.30 -10.35
C ARG A 391 3.24 -3.26 -11.05
N SER A 392 3.77 -2.06 -11.33
CA SER A 392 3.08 -1.14 -12.25
C SER A 392 3.30 -1.58 -13.69
N GLY A 393 2.35 -1.27 -14.56
CA GLY A 393 2.38 -1.67 -15.97
C GLY A 393 3.59 -1.19 -16.76
N ASP A 394 4.36 -0.23 -16.24
CA ASP A 394 5.66 0.17 -16.77
C ASP A 394 6.79 -0.45 -15.93
N GLU A 395 7.74 -1.11 -16.61
CA GLU A 395 8.89 -1.82 -16.01
C GLU A 395 9.76 -0.96 -15.06
N ALA A 396 9.56 0.36 -15.02
CA ALA A 396 10.34 1.34 -14.27
C ALA A 396 9.68 1.91 -13.00
N THR A 397 8.44 1.52 -12.65
CA THR A 397 7.76 2.06 -11.44
C THR A 397 7.04 0.98 -10.60
N PRO A 398 7.02 1.07 -9.25
CA PRO A 398 6.24 0.15 -8.41
C PRO A 398 4.74 0.53 -8.39
N ALA A 399 3.80 -0.42 -8.54
CA ALA A 399 2.37 -0.21 -8.25
C ALA A 399 2.06 -0.35 -6.74
N GLY A 400 2.94 0.19 -5.92
CA GLY A 400 3.05 -0.13 -4.49
C GLY A 400 4.35 -0.86 -4.18
N SER A 401 4.83 -0.71 -2.95
CA SER A 401 5.98 -1.47 -2.44
C SER A 401 5.55 -2.92 -2.23
N SER A 402 6.40 -3.87 -2.67
CA SER A 402 6.25 -5.28 -2.30
C SER A 402 6.28 -5.40 -0.78
N VAL A 403 5.43 -6.27 -0.22
CA VAL A 403 5.48 -6.65 1.20
C VAL A 403 6.24 -7.95 1.43
N ILE A 404 6.79 -8.55 0.37
CA ILE A 404 7.55 -9.80 0.43
C ILE A 404 9.04 -9.48 0.56
N ALA A 405 9.68 -9.97 1.62
CA ALA A 405 11.13 -9.96 1.74
C ALA A 405 11.75 -11.14 0.98
N LYS A 406 11.18 -12.34 1.16
CA LYS A 406 11.65 -13.56 0.50
C LYS A 406 10.48 -14.50 0.17
N TYR A 407 10.45 -15.03 -1.03
CA TYR A 407 9.51 -16.05 -1.48
C TYR A 407 10.27 -17.31 -1.88
N THR A 408 10.19 -18.37 -1.08
CA THR A 408 10.81 -19.66 -1.37
C THR A 408 9.82 -20.52 -2.15
N TYR A 409 10.02 -20.62 -3.46
CA TYR A 409 9.27 -21.48 -4.36
C TYR A 409 9.79 -22.91 -4.26
N THR A 410 8.95 -23.86 -3.85
CA THR A 410 9.37 -25.26 -3.74
C THR A 410 8.44 -26.25 -4.38
N ASP A 411 9.03 -27.35 -4.84
CA ASP A 411 8.35 -28.52 -5.39
C ASP A 411 9.18 -29.78 -5.05
N ILE A 412 8.56 -30.96 -5.09
CA ILE A 412 9.26 -32.23 -4.83
C ILE A 412 10.36 -32.49 -5.87
N SER A 413 10.24 -31.92 -7.08
CA SER A 413 11.22 -32.03 -8.15
C SER A 413 11.50 -30.69 -8.83
N ALA A 414 12.68 -30.55 -9.45
CA ALA A 414 13.04 -29.36 -10.22
C ALA A 414 12.36 -29.28 -11.61
N ALA A 415 11.47 -30.22 -11.95
CA ALA A 415 10.91 -30.36 -13.31
C ALA A 415 10.18 -29.11 -13.81
N PHE A 416 9.62 -28.30 -12.90
CA PHE A 416 8.89 -27.09 -13.24
C PHE A 416 9.72 -25.79 -13.13
N PHE A 417 10.96 -25.86 -12.61
CA PHE A 417 11.71 -24.66 -12.23
C PHE A 417 12.07 -23.79 -13.43
N GLU A 418 12.51 -24.38 -14.53
CA GLU A 418 12.89 -23.60 -15.73
C GLU A 418 11.71 -22.79 -16.28
N LYS A 419 10.54 -23.44 -16.42
CA LYS A 419 9.30 -22.77 -16.87
C LYS A 419 8.82 -21.72 -15.86
N ALA A 420 8.90 -22.01 -14.56
CA ALA A 420 8.50 -21.08 -13.52
C ALA A 420 9.44 -19.87 -13.44
N GLN A 421 10.76 -20.05 -13.59
CA GLN A 421 11.74 -18.98 -13.61
C GLN A 421 11.51 -18.02 -14.79
N GLU A 422 11.18 -18.55 -15.98
CA GLU A 422 10.83 -17.69 -17.12
C GLU A 422 9.49 -16.96 -16.89
N ARG A 423 8.48 -17.67 -16.38
CA ARG A 423 7.15 -17.10 -16.08
C ARG A 423 7.24 -15.98 -15.05
N PHE A 424 8.06 -16.14 -14.02
CA PHE A 424 8.17 -15.22 -12.89
C PHE A 424 9.46 -14.40 -12.88
N LYS A 425 10.12 -14.24 -14.04
CA LYS A 425 11.37 -13.47 -14.17
C LYS A 425 11.28 -12.04 -13.61
N SER A 426 10.09 -11.46 -13.66
CA SER A 426 9.78 -10.13 -13.10
C SER A 426 9.85 -10.09 -11.56
N TRP A 427 9.79 -11.21 -10.86
CA TRP A 427 9.89 -11.29 -9.39
C TRP A 427 11.19 -11.94 -8.91
N ARG A 428 12.20 -12.04 -9.78
CA ARG A 428 13.51 -12.66 -9.48
C ARG A 428 14.24 -12.07 -8.25
N ASN A 429 13.87 -10.86 -7.84
CA ASN A 429 14.46 -10.17 -6.69
C ASN A 429 13.90 -10.66 -5.35
N VAL A 430 12.74 -11.30 -5.34
CA VAL A 430 12.13 -11.89 -4.12
C VAL A 430 12.08 -13.41 -4.16
N LEU A 431 12.11 -14.02 -5.34
CA LEU A 431 11.99 -15.47 -5.52
C LEU A 431 13.32 -16.23 -5.31
N ASP A 432 13.25 -17.32 -4.54
CA ASP A 432 14.28 -18.33 -4.32
C ASP A 432 13.69 -19.71 -4.66
N PHE A 433 14.37 -20.52 -5.47
CA PHE A 433 13.86 -21.82 -5.94
C PHE A 433 14.60 -22.97 -5.25
N LYS A 434 13.88 -23.87 -4.60
CA LYS A 434 14.46 -25.04 -3.91
C LYS A 434 13.59 -26.27 -4.06
N THR A 435 14.20 -27.44 -4.17
CA THR A 435 13.45 -28.70 -4.06
C THR A 435 13.10 -28.97 -2.60
N PHE A 436 11.87 -29.39 -2.32
CA PHE A 436 11.44 -29.73 -0.97
C PHE A 436 10.44 -30.89 -0.99
N ASN A 437 10.83 -32.00 -0.36
CA ASN A 437 9.95 -33.12 -0.07
C ASN A 437 9.44 -32.99 1.37
N LEU A 438 8.14 -32.73 1.49
CA LEU A 438 7.46 -32.50 2.76
C LEU A 438 7.52 -33.70 3.73
N GLU A 439 7.67 -34.93 3.21
CA GLU A 439 7.70 -36.15 4.03
C GLU A 439 9.05 -36.38 4.74
N ARG A 440 10.07 -35.62 4.35
CA ARG A 440 11.43 -35.68 4.88
C ARG A 440 11.71 -34.49 5.78
N ASP A 441 12.71 -34.63 6.64
CA ASP A 441 13.14 -33.53 7.51
C ASP A 441 13.55 -32.31 6.67
N ALA A 442 13.07 -31.14 7.06
CA ALA A 442 13.27 -29.91 6.29
C ALA A 442 14.68 -29.33 6.45
N ALA A 443 15.31 -29.52 7.62
CA ALA A 443 16.67 -29.04 7.89
C ALA A 443 17.69 -29.77 7.00
N ASP A 444 17.51 -31.08 6.81
CA ASP A 444 18.33 -31.91 5.91
C ASP A 444 18.25 -31.47 4.43
N GLN A 445 17.20 -30.74 4.07
CA GLN A 445 16.94 -30.26 2.71
C GLN A 445 17.36 -28.79 2.53
N GLY A 446 17.98 -28.17 3.53
CA GLY A 446 18.43 -26.78 3.47
C GLY A 446 17.28 -25.77 3.52
N ILE A 447 16.15 -26.15 4.13
CA ILE A 447 15.05 -25.26 4.47
C ILE A 447 15.24 -24.82 5.93
N GLU A 448 15.19 -23.51 6.15
CA GLU A 448 15.50 -22.92 7.45
C GLU A 448 14.30 -23.03 8.40
N LEU A 449 14.50 -23.63 9.57
CA LEU A 449 13.45 -23.80 10.58
C LEU A 449 13.06 -22.46 11.21
N GLY A 450 11.77 -22.31 11.57
CA GLY A 450 11.27 -21.12 12.27
C GLY A 450 11.52 -19.79 11.54
N SER A 451 11.64 -19.81 10.20
CA SER A 451 12.08 -18.65 9.40
C SER A 451 10.97 -18.04 8.54
N TYR A 452 9.82 -18.72 8.43
CA TYR A 452 8.71 -18.33 7.56
C TYR A 452 7.55 -17.72 8.34
N ASP A 453 7.05 -16.58 7.86
CA ASP A 453 5.84 -15.92 8.36
C ASP A 453 4.59 -16.63 7.81
N TYR A 454 4.66 -17.02 6.53
CA TYR A 454 3.61 -17.77 5.86
C TYR A 454 4.18 -19.00 5.17
N ILE A 455 3.47 -20.11 5.33
CA ILE A 455 3.61 -21.27 4.44
C ILE A 455 2.32 -21.40 3.65
N VAL A 456 2.45 -21.59 2.34
CA VAL A 456 1.34 -21.83 1.43
C VAL A 456 1.46 -23.23 0.87
N ALA A 457 0.42 -24.02 1.01
CA ALA A 457 0.31 -25.36 0.46
C ALA A 457 -0.94 -25.42 -0.42
N GLY A 458 -0.73 -25.50 -1.73
CA GLY A 458 -1.80 -25.60 -2.72
C GLY A 458 -1.85 -26.99 -3.33
N ASN A 459 -2.84 -27.79 -2.96
CA ASN A 459 -3.09 -29.13 -3.53
C ASN A 459 -1.83 -30.02 -3.50
N VAL A 460 -1.14 -30.07 -2.35
CA VAL A 460 0.10 -30.84 -2.16
C VAL A 460 0.05 -31.73 -0.92
N ILE A 461 -0.65 -31.31 0.14
CA ILE A 461 -0.65 -32.01 1.42
C ILE A 461 -1.37 -33.36 1.28
N HIS A 462 -2.41 -33.43 0.44
CA HIS A 462 -3.10 -34.68 0.12
C HIS A 462 -2.22 -35.74 -0.56
N ALA A 463 -1.10 -35.34 -1.15
CA ALA A 463 -0.17 -36.23 -1.85
C ALA A 463 0.91 -36.81 -0.92
N THR A 464 0.73 -36.70 0.41
CA THR A 464 1.64 -37.24 1.42
C THR A 464 1.05 -38.46 2.12
N ALA A 465 1.89 -39.44 2.46
CA ALA A 465 1.50 -40.69 3.10
C ALA A 465 1.09 -40.52 4.57
N ASP A 466 1.64 -39.51 5.26
CA ASP A 466 1.34 -39.22 6.66
C ASP A 466 1.08 -37.71 6.84
N LEU A 467 -0.20 -37.36 6.89
CA LEU A 467 -0.67 -35.99 7.06
C LEU A 467 -0.15 -35.37 8.37
N THR A 468 -0.14 -36.13 9.47
CA THR A 468 0.25 -35.62 10.79
C THR A 468 1.73 -35.24 10.78
N LYS A 469 2.57 -36.11 10.22
CA LYS A 469 3.99 -35.86 10.05
C LYS A 469 4.25 -34.66 9.12
N SER A 470 3.56 -34.61 7.99
CA SER A 470 3.65 -33.49 7.04
C SER A 470 3.30 -32.15 7.70
N LEU A 471 2.19 -32.08 8.43
CA LEU A 471 1.78 -30.87 9.15
C LEU A 471 2.74 -30.51 10.29
N ALA A 472 3.28 -31.50 11.01
CA ALA A 472 4.30 -31.28 12.02
C ALA A 472 5.57 -30.66 11.41
N ASN A 473 6.03 -31.17 10.27
CA ASN A 473 7.16 -30.62 9.54
C ASN A 473 6.92 -29.17 9.12
N LEU A 474 5.74 -28.84 8.57
CA LEU A 474 5.39 -27.45 8.24
C LEU A 474 5.38 -26.55 9.48
N LYS A 475 4.84 -27.03 10.59
CA LYS A 475 4.79 -26.26 11.85
C LYS A 475 6.19 -25.87 12.33
N HIS A 476 7.20 -26.72 12.18
CA HIS A 476 8.58 -26.41 12.56
C HIS A 476 9.25 -25.34 11.67
N LEU A 477 8.71 -25.10 10.48
CA LEU A 477 9.20 -24.07 9.56
C LEU A 477 8.63 -22.68 9.87
N LEU A 478 7.46 -22.62 10.50
CA LEU A 478 6.80 -21.38 10.88
C LEU A 478 7.49 -20.68 12.05
N LYS A 479 7.63 -19.36 11.96
CA LYS A 479 7.92 -18.51 13.12
C LYS A 479 6.81 -18.64 14.18
N PRO A 480 7.05 -18.30 15.45
CA PRO A 480 5.98 -18.11 16.42
C PRO A 480 4.94 -17.11 15.89
N GLY A 481 3.67 -17.52 15.82
CA GLY A 481 2.58 -16.71 15.23
C GLY A 481 2.48 -16.77 13.70
N GLY A 482 3.40 -17.48 13.02
CA GLY A 482 3.33 -17.73 11.58
C GLY A 482 2.11 -18.56 11.20
N ARG A 483 1.65 -18.40 9.95
CA ARG A 483 0.40 -18.97 9.47
C ARG A 483 0.60 -19.95 8.33
N LEU A 484 -0.17 -21.03 8.36
CA LEU A 484 -0.28 -21.98 7.25
C LEU A 484 -1.55 -21.67 6.45
N ILE A 485 -1.39 -21.41 5.17
CA ILE A 485 -2.47 -21.28 4.20
C ILE A 485 -2.58 -22.60 3.45
N MET A 486 -3.69 -23.31 3.63
CA MET A 486 -3.98 -24.57 2.93
C MET A 486 -5.08 -24.34 1.90
N HIS A 487 -4.75 -24.55 0.64
CA HIS A 487 -5.71 -24.63 -0.44
C HIS A 487 -5.77 -26.09 -0.88
N GLU A 488 -6.66 -26.87 -0.27
CA GLU A 488 -6.79 -28.31 -0.48
C GLU A 488 -8.22 -28.69 -0.85
N ALA A 489 -8.35 -29.60 -1.81
CA ALA A 489 -9.60 -30.32 -1.99
C ALA A 489 -9.72 -31.38 -0.89
N PHE A 490 -10.75 -31.30 -0.07
CA PHE A 490 -11.10 -32.35 0.87
C PHE A 490 -12.44 -32.97 0.47
N ARG A 491 -12.57 -34.29 0.59
CA ARG A 491 -13.87 -34.93 0.54
C ARG A 491 -14.56 -34.69 1.87
N ARG A 492 -15.79 -34.19 1.82
CA ARG A 492 -16.63 -33.96 3.01
C ARG A 492 -17.19 -35.26 3.60
N GLU A 493 -16.63 -36.41 3.23
CA GLU A 493 -17.28 -37.72 3.40
C GLU A 493 -17.09 -38.33 4.80
N ASP A 494 -16.08 -37.92 5.57
CA ASP A 494 -15.96 -38.33 6.96
C ASP A 494 -16.42 -37.21 7.89
N SER A 495 -17.73 -36.98 7.90
CA SER A 495 -18.33 -36.21 8.99
C SER A 495 -18.03 -36.91 10.32
N ILE A 496 -17.89 -36.15 11.41
CA ILE A 496 -17.77 -36.74 12.76
C ILE A 496 -18.91 -37.74 13.04
N ALA A 497 -20.08 -37.52 12.42
CA ALA A 497 -21.19 -38.47 12.46
C ALA A 497 -20.88 -39.82 11.81
N SER A 498 -20.15 -39.84 10.68
CA SER A 498 -19.72 -41.05 9.99
C SER A 498 -18.77 -41.88 10.87
N ILE A 499 -17.77 -41.23 11.45
CA ILE A 499 -16.78 -41.87 12.33
C ILE A 499 -17.44 -42.39 13.61
N LEU A 500 -18.31 -41.59 14.24
CA LEU A 500 -19.07 -42.02 15.41
C LEU A 500 -19.97 -43.22 15.09
N LYS A 501 -20.62 -43.22 13.92
CA LYS A 501 -21.43 -44.36 13.49
C LYS A 501 -20.60 -45.62 13.36
N GLU A 502 -19.40 -45.55 12.77
CA GLU A 502 -18.49 -46.70 12.65
C GLU A 502 -18.09 -47.25 14.03
N ILE A 503 -17.64 -46.38 14.94
CA ILE A 503 -17.26 -46.76 16.32
C ILE A 503 -18.45 -47.37 17.07
N LEU A 504 -19.64 -46.79 16.93
CA LEU A 504 -20.85 -47.29 17.59
C LEU A 504 -21.29 -48.63 16.99
N ALA A 505 -21.13 -48.85 15.69
CA ALA A 505 -21.46 -50.09 15.02
C ALA A 505 -20.57 -51.28 15.47
N GLU A 506 -19.37 -51.02 16.00
CA GLU A 506 -18.52 -52.06 16.59
C GLU A 506 -19.05 -52.57 17.95
N ASN A 507 -20.03 -51.90 18.56
CA ASN A 507 -20.58 -52.28 19.85
C ASN A 507 -21.78 -53.24 19.70
N PRO A 508 -21.71 -54.48 20.23
CA PRO A 508 -22.74 -55.49 20.04
C PRO A 508 -24.10 -55.18 20.71
N GLY A 509 -24.21 -54.07 21.44
CA GLY A 509 -25.46 -53.58 22.04
C GLY A 509 -26.20 -52.53 21.19
N ILE A 510 -25.68 -52.16 20.01
CA ILE A 510 -26.27 -51.16 19.12
C ILE A 510 -26.72 -51.86 17.85
N GLU A 511 -28.03 -52.08 17.70
CA GLU A 511 -28.59 -52.83 16.58
C GLU A 511 -28.80 -51.98 15.32
N ASP A 512 -29.10 -50.68 15.46
CA ASP A 512 -29.32 -49.75 14.35
C ASP A 512 -28.75 -48.36 14.66
N CYS A 513 -27.83 -47.87 13.82
CA CYS A 513 -27.20 -46.56 13.95
C CYS A 513 -27.32 -45.79 12.63
N VAL A 514 -28.15 -44.74 12.63
CA VAL A 514 -28.47 -43.94 11.44
C VAL A 514 -28.04 -42.50 11.61
N ILE A 515 -27.49 -41.93 10.54
CA ILE A 515 -27.17 -40.50 10.48
C ILE A 515 -28.36 -39.80 9.81
N VAL A 516 -28.96 -38.85 10.53
CA VAL A 516 -30.18 -38.17 10.10
C VAL A 516 -29.94 -36.66 10.12
N HIS A 517 -30.28 -35.99 9.02
CA HIS A 517 -30.31 -34.53 8.98
C HIS A 517 -31.53 -34.00 9.75
N TYR A 518 -31.38 -32.94 10.54
CA TYR A 518 -32.42 -32.46 11.46
C TYR A 518 -33.76 -32.17 10.77
N SER A 519 -33.76 -31.69 9.52
CA SER A 519 -34.98 -31.45 8.74
C SER A 519 -35.85 -32.69 8.47
N LYS A 520 -35.32 -33.90 8.70
CA LYS A 520 -36.05 -35.17 8.55
C LYS A 520 -36.58 -35.72 9.87
N LEU A 521 -36.28 -35.07 11.00
CA LEU A 521 -36.67 -35.58 12.33
C LEU A 521 -38.18 -35.57 12.55
N GLY A 522 -38.90 -34.57 12.04
CA GLY A 522 -40.33 -34.38 12.31
C GLY A 522 -41.25 -35.54 11.89
N SER A 523 -40.78 -36.43 11.02
CA SER A 523 -41.53 -37.62 10.57
C SER A 523 -41.03 -38.94 11.16
N MET A 524 -39.98 -38.93 11.98
CA MET A 524 -39.38 -40.14 12.55
C MET A 524 -39.93 -40.44 13.94
N ASN A 525 -40.12 -41.73 14.24
CA ASN A 525 -40.40 -42.19 15.60
C ASN A 525 -39.08 -42.34 16.37
N LEU A 526 -38.90 -41.56 17.43
CA LEU A 526 -37.68 -41.52 18.23
C LEU A 526 -37.85 -42.17 19.62
N THR A 527 -39.04 -42.70 19.94
CA THR A 527 -39.43 -43.12 21.30
C THR A 527 -38.46 -44.08 21.98
N ASP A 528 -37.80 -44.95 21.20
CA ASP A 528 -36.83 -45.94 21.71
C ASP A 528 -35.39 -45.65 21.21
N ALA A 529 -35.13 -44.42 20.75
CA ALA A 529 -33.85 -44.01 20.17
C ALA A 529 -33.06 -43.09 21.12
N VAL A 530 -31.76 -43.36 21.24
CA VAL A 530 -30.80 -42.41 21.82
C VAL A 530 -30.24 -41.53 20.71
N CYS A 531 -30.49 -40.23 20.79
CA CYS A 531 -30.07 -39.25 19.80
C CYS A 531 -28.75 -38.59 20.22
N ILE A 532 -27.73 -38.63 19.35
CA ILE A 532 -26.50 -37.86 19.52
C ILE A 532 -26.58 -36.62 18.62
N SER A 533 -26.73 -35.44 19.21
CA SER A 533 -26.79 -34.17 18.48
C SER A 533 -25.39 -33.61 18.29
N LEU A 534 -24.98 -33.43 17.04
CA LEU A 534 -23.75 -32.74 16.65
C LEU A 534 -24.04 -31.31 16.12
N LEU A 535 -25.27 -30.82 16.31
CA LEU A 535 -25.75 -29.57 15.73
C LEU A 535 -24.96 -28.33 16.18
N ASP A 536 -24.39 -28.37 17.38
CA ASP A 536 -23.59 -27.27 17.96
C ASP A 536 -22.08 -27.57 17.98
N LEU A 537 -21.62 -28.63 17.30
CA LEU A 537 -20.22 -29.04 17.36
C LEU A 537 -19.30 -28.12 16.53
N GLU A 538 -19.77 -27.68 15.36
CA GLU A 538 -19.01 -26.83 14.44
C GLU A 538 -19.50 -25.37 14.44
N ARG A 539 -20.82 -25.16 14.50
CA ARG A 539 -21.47 -23.84 14.54
C ARG A 539 -22.76 -23.97 15.36
N SER A 540 -23.07 -23.00 16.22
CA SER A 540 -24.28 -23.15 17.02
C SER A 540 -25.54 -23.01 16.19
N ALA A 541 -26.40 -24.02 16.23
CA ALA A 541 -27.71 -24.03 15.58
C ALA A 541 -28.67 -23.00 16.21
N PHE A 542 -28.43 -22.59 17.45
CA PHE A 542 -29.29 -21.66 18.19
C PHE A 542 -29.16 -20.19 17.78
N LEU A 543 -28.10 -19.82 17.06
CA LEU A 543 -27.85 -18.43 16.66
C LEU A 543 -28.74 -17.98 15.48
N ASP A 544 -29.11 -18.89 14.59
CA ASP A 544 -29.88 -18.63 13.38
C ASP A 544 -31.12 -19.55 13.28
N LEU A 545 -31.85 -19.67 14.39
CA LEU A 545 -32.93 -20.66 14.56
C LEU A 545 -34.16 -20.33 13.68
N GLN A 546 -34.39 -21.12 12.63
CA GLN A 546 -35.62 -21.09 11.82
C GLN A 546 -36.73 -21.93 12.47
N GLU A 547 -38.00 -21.63 12.15
CA GLU A 547 -39.18 -22.27 12.76
C GLU A 547 -39.21 -23.79 12.56
N ASP A 548 -38.88 -24.25 11.36
CA ASP A 548 -38.78 -25.65 10.96
C ASP A 548 -37.59 -26.38 11.61
N THR A 549 -36.48 -25.68 11.86
CA THR A 549 -35.35 -26.18 12.65
C THR A 549 -35.74 -26.31 14.13
N TYR A 550 -36.46 -25.33 14.67
CA TYR A 550 -36.98 -25.34 16.04
C TYR A 550 -37.92 -26.52 16.27
N ASP A 551 -38.88 -26.74 15.38
CA ASP A 551 -39.83 -27.85 15.49
C ASP A 551 -39.13 -29.22 15.44
N SER A 552 -38.12 -29.35 14.60
CA SER A 552 -37.30 -30.57 14.50
C SER A 552 -36.50 -30.84 15.77
N ILE A 553 -35.88 -29.81 16.36
CA ILE A 553 -35.16 -29.91 17.63
C ILE A 553 -36.13 -30.19 18.77
N ARG A 554 -37.30 -29.53 18.79
CA ARG A 554 -38.36 -29.78 19.76
C ARG A 554 -38.83 -31.22 19.70
N HIS A 555 -39.10 -31.75 18.50
CA HIS A 555 -39.50 -33.14 18.31
C HIS A 555 -38.44 -34.10 18.86
N LEU A 556 -37.16 -33.89 18.53
CA LEU A 556 -36.05 -34.68 19.09
C LEU A 556 -36.06 -34.65 20.62
N LEU A 557 -36.05 -33.46 21.23
CA LEU A 557 -35.94 -33.31 22.68
C LEU A 557 -37.16 -33.81 23.45
N THR A 558 -38.33 -33.91 22.79
CA THR A 558 -39.59 -34.33 23.43
C THR A 558 -39.94 -35.79 23.20
N THR A 559 -39.35 -36.44 22.20
CA THR A 559 -39.72 -37.81 21.80
C THR A 559 -38.61 -38.84 21.88
N CYS A 560 -37.34 -38.46 21.95
CA CYS A 560 -36.26 -39.44 22.09
C CYS A 560 -36.17 -40.04 23.51
N ASP A 561 -35.67 -41.27 23.63
CA ASP A 561 -35.44 -41.93 24.92
C ASP A 561 -34.29 -41.27 25.70
N GLY A 562 -33.28 -40.79 24.97
CA GLY A 562 -32.18 -40.02 25.53
C GLY A 562 -31.50 -39.15 24.48
N ALA A 563 -31.04 -37.97 24.88
CA ALA A 563 -30.28 -37.08 24.01
C ALA A 563 -28.90 -36.79 24.61
N LEU A 564 -27.84 -37.05 23.83
CA LEU A 564 -26.50 -36.56 24.11
C LEU A 564 -26.24 -35.36 23.19
N TRP A 565 -26.11 -34.18 23.78
CA TRP A 565 -25.84 -32.96 23.04
C TRP A 565 -24.35 -32.65 23.07
N VAL A 566 -23.67 -32.76 21.93
CA VAL A 566 -22.22 -32.57 21.84
C VAL A 566 -21.92 -31.12 21.46
N THR A 567 -21.28 -30.40 22.37
CA THR A 567 -20.80 -29.03 22.17
C THR A 567 -19.27 -29.01 22.16
N ARG A 568 -18.67 -27.99 21.57
CA ARG A 568 -17.22 -27.76 21.63
C ARG A 568 -16.77 -27.34 23.05
N ASP A 569 -15.56 -27.72 23.44
CA ASP A 569 -14.89 -27.27 24.67
C ASP A 569 -14.60 -25.76 24.60
N VAL A 570 -15.41 -24.97 25.32
CA VAL A 570 -15.34 -23.51 25.34
C VAL A 570 -14.18 -23.01 26.22
N ASP A 571 -13.71 -23.84 27.14
CA ASP A 571 -12.67 -23.48 28.11
C ASP A 571 -11.25 -23.63 27.52
N GLN A 572 -11.03 -24.55 26.57
CA GLN A 572 -9.73 -24.76 25.92
C GLN A 572 -9.50 -23.98 24.61
N HIS A 573 -10.56 -23.59 23.90
CA HIS A 573 -10.47 -22.87 22.62
C HIS A 573 -11.39 -21.64 22.54
N PRO A 574 -11.16 -20.61 23.39
CA PRO A 574 -12.01 -19.43 23.47
C PRO A 574 -12.03 -18.57 22.20
N SER A 575 -11.09 -18.74 21.27
CA SER A 575 -11.05 -17.99 20.00
C SER A 575 -12.07 -18.47 18.95
N GLN A 576 -12.72 -19.61 19.17
CA GLN A 576 -13.68 -20.19 18.22
C GLN A 576 -15.06 -20.46 18.83
N GLY A 577 -15.29 -20.01 20.07
CA GLY A 577 -16.62 -19.89 20.68
C GLY A 577 -17.12 -18.45 20.51
N SER A 578 -18.37 -18.29 20.14
CA SER A 578 -19.06 -17.03 19.82
C SER A 578 -19.24 -16.06 21.01
N ALA A 579 -18.20 -15.80 21.81
CA ALA A 579 -18.14 -14.71 22.77
C ALA A 579 -16.98 -13.79 22.38
N THR A 580 -17.30 -12.57 21.98
CA THR A 580 -16.35 -11.53 21.55
C THR A 580 -15.26 -11.34 22.60
N ARG A 581 -14.00 -11.66 22.24
CA ARG A 581 -12.83 -11.31 23.05
C ARG A 581 -12.81 -9.79 23.25
N PRO A 582 -12.77 -9.28 24.50
CA PRO A 582 -12.67 -7.85 24.73
C PRO A 582 -11.27 -7.37 24.32
N LEU A 583 -11.22 -6.34 23.47
CA LEU A 583 -9.98 -5.75 22.96
C LEU A 583 -9.77 -4.31 23.43
N VAL A 584 -8.51 -3.91 23.54
CA VAL A 584 -8.01 -2.54 23.76
C VAL A 584 -6.84 -2.26 22.81
N LEU A 585 -6.75 -1.03 22.29
CA LEU A 585 -5.64 -0.58 21.46
C LEU A 585 -4.41 -0.29 22.33
N ASP A 586 -3.31 -0.96 22.02
CA ASP A 586 -2.02 -0.82 22.70
C ASP A 586 -0.97 -0.24 21.74
N ILE A 587 0.05 0.41 22.29
CA ILE A 587 1.24 0.90 21.57
C ILE A 587 2.45 0.19 22.15
N THR A 588 2.98 -0.80 21.44
CA THR A 588 4.16 -1.54 21.92
C THR A 588 5.41 -0.66 21.94
N SER A 589 5.56 0.27 20.99
CA SER A 589 6.72 1.17 20.90
C SER A 589 6.29 2.61 20.56
N PRO A 590 6.08 3.48 21.56
CA PRO A 590 5.77 4.90 21.32
C PRO A 590 6.77 5.57 20.38
N GLY A 591 6.29 6.33 19.40
CA GLY A 591 7.09 6.92 18.32
C GLY A 591 7.11 6.12 17.02
N LEU A 592 6.68 4.85 17.04
CA LEU A 592 6.51 4.01 15.86
C LEU A 592 5.03 3.70 15.67
N LEU A 593 4.36 4.45 14.78
CA LEU A 593 2.91 4.30 14.54
C LEU A 593 2.51 2.89 14.06
N ASN A 594 3.42 2.14 13.42
CA ASN A 594 3.20 0.75 13.02
C ASN A 594 3.24 -0.25 14.18
N SER A 595 3.51 0.20 15.41
CA SER A 595 3.47 -0.64 16.62
C SER A 595 2.11 -0.63 17.32
N LEU A 596 1.15 0.15 16.82
CA LEU A 596 -0.25 0.09 17.25
C LEU A 596 -0.84 -1.29 16.96
N ASN A 597 -1.40 -1.94 17.97
CA ASN A 597 -2.07 -3.24 17.82
C ASN A 597 -3.22 -3.37 18.82
N PHE A 598 -4.18 -4.27 18.53
CA PHE A 598 -5.22 -4.60 19.49
C PHE A 598 -4.78 -5.78 20.37
N ALA A 599 -4.76 -5.57 21.69
CA ALA A 599 -4.50 -6.58 22.68
C ALA A 599 -5.79 -6.99 23.42
N THR A 600 -5.76 -8.11 24.15
CA THR A 600 -6.87 -8.44 25.07
C THR A 600 -6.98 -7.37 26.14
N ASP A 601 -8.18 -6.88 26.43
CA ASP A 601 -8.40 -5.98 27.56
C ASP A 601 -8.52 -6.79 28.87
N PRO A 602 -7.51 -6.77 29.77
CA PRO A 602 -7.59 -7.47 31.03
C PRO A 602 -8.57 -6.81 32.02
N VAL A 603 -8.92 -5.54 31.83
CA VAL A 603 -9.82 -4.80 32.73
C VAL A 603 -11.24 -5.36 32.63
N TRP A 604 -11.65 -5.80 31.42
CA TRP A 604 -12.99 -6.33 31.20
C TRP A 604 -13.31 -7.56 32.08
N TYR A 605 -12.31 -8.37 32.44
CA TYR A 605 -12.52 -9.53 33.31
C TYR A 605 -12.68 -9.17 34.79
N ARG A 606 -12.41 -7.92 35.19
CA ARG A 606 -12.65 -7.46 36.56
C ARG A 606 -14.16 -7.28 36.79
N PRO A 607 -14.68 -7.49 38.01
CA PRO A 607 -16.06 -7.15 38.35
C PRO A 607 -16.39 -5.68 38.05
N LEU A 608 -17.61 -5.40 37.60
CA LEU A 608 -18.09 -4.03 37.39
C LEU A 608 -18.31 -3.35 38.74
N ALA A 609 -17.79 -2.13 38.93
CA ALA A 609 -17.98 -1.41 40.19
C ALA A 609 -19.44 -0.98 40.36
N ALA A 610 -19.85 -0.77 41.61
CA ALA A 610 -21.25 -0.49 41.95
C ALA A 610 -21.83 0.74 41.23
N ARG A 611 -21.00 1.76 40.96
CA ARG A 611 -21.38 3.00 40.26
C ARG A 611 -20.96 3.08 38.80
N ASP A 612 -20.35 2.02 38.26
CA ASP A 612 -19.88 2.03 36.88
C ASP A 612 -20.97 1.56 35.90
N VAL A 613 -20.89 2.11 34.71
CA VAL A 613 -21.63 1.69 33.52
C VAL A 613 -20.63 1.10 32.55
N GLU A 614 -20.92 -0.08 32.02
CA GLU A 614 -20.19 -0.64 30.90
C GLU A 614 -20.91 -0.31 29.59
N VAL A 615 -20.13 0.15 28.61
CA VAL A 615 -20.61 0.61 27.32
C VAL A 615 -19.92 -0.20 26.23
N GLU A 616 -20.70 -0.89 25.40
CA GLU A 616 -20.23 -1.44 24.13
C GLU A 616 -19.93 -0.26 23.19
N ILE A 617 -18.66 -0.02 22.93
CA ILE A 617 -18.20 1.17 22.21
C ILE A 617 -18.54 1.04 20.72
N LYS A 618 -19.17 2.08 20.17
CA LYS A 618 -19.51 2.18 18.75
C LYS A 618 -18.66 3.24 18.04
N ALA A 619 -18.25 4.29 18.73
CA ALA A 619 -17.37 5.34 18.21
C ALA A 619 -16.45 5.91 19.31
N VAL A 620 -15.25 6.34 18.91
CA VAL A 620 -14.22 6.94 19.79
C VAL A 620 -13.74 8.25 19.17
N GLY A 621 -13.67 9.32 19.97
CA GLY A 621 -13.15 10.60 19.53
C GLY A 621 -11.62 10.64 19.55
N LEU A 622 -11.00 10.88 18.39
CA LEU A 622 -9.54 11.02 18.26
C LEU A 622 -9.12 12.46 18.53
N ASN A 623 -8.26 12.67 19.53
CA ASN A 623 -7.79 13.99 19.94
C ASN A 623 -6.30 14.19 19.62
N PHE A 624 -5.86 15.46 19.54
CA PHE A 624 -4.45 15.80 19.21
C PHE A 624 -3.45 15.18 20.20
N ARG A 625 -3.86 15.05 21.47
CA ARG A 625 -3.10 14.37 22.52
C ARG A 625 -2.81 12.91 22.17
N ASP A 626 -3.77 12.18 21.61
CA ASP A 626 -3.60 10.77 21.24
C ASP A 626 -2.51 10.62 20.18
N VAL A 627 -2.45 11.57 19.23
CA VAL A 627 -1.42 11.62 18.19
C VAL A 627 -0.04 11.90 18.81
N LEU A 628 0.08 12.85 19.75
CA LEU A 628 1.34 13.13 20.43
C LEU A 628 1.84 11.94 21.26
N ILE A 629 0.94 11.18 21.88
CA ILE A 629 1.28 9.95 22.62
C ILE A 629 1.78 8.88 21.64
N ALA A 630 1.06 8.65 20.54
CA ALA A 630 1.44 7.68 19.53
C ALA A 630 2.79 8.03 18.87
N MET A 631 3.09 9.31 18.68
CA MET A 631 4.39 9.80 18.16
C MET A 631 5.50 9.85 19.22
N GLY A 632 5.22 9.49 20.48
CA GLY A 632 6.21 9.52 21.55
C GLY A 632 6.62 10.93 21.99
N GLU A 633 5.89 11.96 21.56
CA GLU A 633 6.12 13.37 21.91
C GLU A 633 5.41 13.77 23.23
N HIS A 634 4.53 12.91 23.75
CA HIS A 634 3.84 13.12 25.02
C HIS A 634 3.82 11.83 25.85
N VAL A 635 4.22 11.92 27.13
CA VAL A 635 4.20 10.77 28.04
C VAL A 635 2.83 10.64 28.68
N ALA A 636 2.04 9.68 28.24
CA ALA A 636 0.82 9.26 28.93
C ALA A 636 0.56 7.76 28.77
N ALA A 637 -0.23 7.20 29.68
CA ALA A 637 -0.41 5.76 29.82
C ALA A 637 -1.40 5.13 28.82
N CYS A 638 -2.29 5.90 28.19
CA CYS A 638 -3.33 5.35 27.32
C CYS A 638 -3.90 6.36 26.31
N LEU A 639 -4.47 5.82 25.22
CA LEU A 639 -5.12 6.55 24.14
C LEU A 639 -6.64 6.63 24.33
N GLY A 640 -7.23 7.73 23.85
CA GLY A 640 -8.66 7.92 23.77
C GLY A 640 -9.25 8.49 25.06
N ASN A 641 -9.86 9.66 24.93
CA ASN A 641 -10.46 10.40 26.04
C ASN A 641 -11.98 10.31 26.08
N GLU A 642 -12.63 9.86 25.01
CA GLU A 642 -14.08 9.94 24.89
C GLU A 642 -14.60 8.86 23.94
N ALA A 643 -15.81 8.39 24.20
CA ALA A 643 -16.47 7.40 23.36
C ALA A 643 -17.98 7.50 23.48
N ALA A 644 -18.65 6.97 22.46
CA ALA A 644 -20.10 6.79 22.43
C ALA A 644 -20.45 5.33 22.08
N GLY A 645 -21.56 4.85 22.62
CA GLY A 645 -21.99 3.48 22.41
C GLY A 645 -23.27 3.11 23.14
N LEU A 646 -23.47 1.81 23.33
CA LEU A 646 -24.66 1.24 23.97
C LEU A 646 -24.30 0.71 25.35
N VAL A 647 -25.13 0.98 26.36
CA VAL A 647 -24.95 0.38 27.69
C VAL A 647 -25.10 -1.14 27.60
N SER A 648 -24.06 -1.89 27.99
CA SER A 648 -24.05 -3.35 28.01
C SER A 648 -24.29 -3.90 29.42
N ARG A 649 -23.83 -3.22 30.47
CA ARG A 649 -24.02 -3.57 31.88
C ARG A 649 -24.07 -2.32 32.75
N VAL A 650 -24.74 -2.44 33.90
CA VAL A 650 -24.79 -1.39 34.92
C VAL A 650 -24.42 -1.96 36.29
N GLY A 651 -23.71 -1.16 37.08
CA GLY A 651 -23.38 -1.47 38.47
C GLY A 651 -24.62 -1.50 39.37
N SER A 652 -24.48 -2.11 40.55
CA SER A 652 -25.60 -2.32 41.49
C SER A 652 -26.26 -1.03 42.00
N ASP A 653 -25.52 0.09 41.98
CA ASP A 653 -25.94 1.37 42.53
C ASP A 653 -26.31 2.38 41.41
N VAL A 654 -26.41 1.91 40.16
CA VAL A 654 -26.80 2.72 39.00
C VAL A 654 -28.27 2.49 38.69
N SER A 655 -29.06 3.57 38.65
CA SER A 655 -30.51 3.53 38.38
C SER A 655 -30.95 4.37 37.18
N GLU A 656 -30.11 5.31 36.78
CA GLU A 656 -30.33 6.30 35.73
C GLU A 656 -30.11 5.75 34.30
N PHE A 657 -29.41 4.62 34.16
CA PHE A 657 -29.12 3.95 32.89
C PHE A 657 -29.69 2.53 32.85
N THR A 658 -30.15 2.13 31.67
CA THR A 658 -30.59 0.76 31.37
C THR A 658 -29.79 0.17 30.20
N ILE A 659 -29.66 -1.15 30.19
CA ILE A 659 -29.00 -1.87 29.08
C ILE A 659 -29.71 -1.51 27.76
N GLY A 660 -28.91 -1.17 26.74
CA GLY A 660 -29.38 -0.68 25.45
C GLY A 660 -29.46 0.83 25.32
N ASP A 661 -29.31 1.61 26.41
CA ASP A 661 -29.28 3.07 26.33
C ASP A 661 -28.12 3.55 25.44
N ARG A 662 -28.41 4.52 24.57
CA ARG A 662 -27.40 5.22 23.79
C ARG A 662 -26.73 6.26 24.67
N VAL A 663 -25.41 6.18 24.82
CA VAL A 663 -24.66 7.04 25.73
C VAL A 663 -23.35 7.55 25.12
N VAL A 664 -22.89 8.67 25.65
CA VAL A 664 -21.55 9.24 25.43
C VAL A 664 -20.89 9.49 26.77
N PHE A 665 -19.58 9.35 26.85
CA PHE A 665 -18.84 9.61 28.08
C PHE A 665 -17.44 10.15 27.78
N ILE A 666 -16.88 10.85 28.76
CA ILE A 666 -15.47 11.25 28.79
C ILE A 666 -14.73 10.37 29.81
N ASN A 667 -13.63 9.77 29.39
CA ASN A 667 -12.75 8.97 30.24
C ASN A 667 -11.65 9.86 30.84
N GLY A 668 -11.58 9.89 32.18
CA GLY A 668 -10.54 10.57 32.95
C GLY A 668 -9.18 9.84 32.93
N LEU A 669 -8.87 9.09 31.87
CA LEU A 669 -7.65 8.31 31.67
C LEU A 669 -7.47 7.13 32.65
N VAL A 670 -8.57 6.59 33.17
CA VAL A 670 -8.55 5.41 34.03
C VAL A 670 -8.71 4.16 33.17
N ASP A 671 -8.02 3.08 33.56
CA ASP A 671 -8.16 1.75 32.97
C ASP A 671 -7.95 1.67 31.44
N GLY A 672 -6.94 2.34 30.89
CA GLY A 672 -6.49 2.08 29.50
C GLY A 672 -7.24 2.83 28.40
N GLY A 673 -7.96 3.91 28.72
CA GLY A 673 -8.54 4.82 27.72
C GLY A 673 -9.80 4.31 27.01
N CYS A 674 -10.14 4.87 25.85
CA CYS A 674 -11.41 4.60 25.15
C CYS A 674 -11.29 3.79 23.86
N PHE A 675 -10.09 3.58 23.30
CA PHE A 675 -9.91 2.74 22.12
C PHE A 675 -10.02 1.26 22.46
N LYS A 676 -11.23 0.79 22.72
CA LYS A 676 -11.54 -0.58 23.14
C LYS A 676 -12.94 -1.00 22.72
N THR A 677 -13.24 -2.28 22.87
CA THR A 677 -14.58 -2.86 22.56
C THR A 677 -15.62 -2.54 23.63
N PHE A 678 -15.22 -2.54 24.92
CA PHE A 678 -16.09 -2.26 26.05
C PHE A 678 -15.46 -1.24 26.99
N GLY A 679 -16.04 -0.04 27.04
CA GLY A 679 -15.64 1.03 27.96
C GLY A 679 -16.33 0.90 29.30
N ARG A 680 -15.67 1.32 30.38
CA ARG A 680 -16.27 1.43 31.71
C ARG A 680 -16.06 2.83 32.23
N GLN A 681 -17.11 3.40 32.80
CA GLN A 681 -17.05 4.72 33.39
C GLN A 681 -18.09 4.86 34.50
N SER A 682 -17.78 5.64 35.54
CA SER A 682 -18.75 6.05 36.56
C SER A 682 -19.96 6.68 35.90
N ALA A 683 -21.16 6.32 36.35
CA ALA A 683 -22.42 6.86 35.87
C ALA A 683 -22.46 8.41 35.89
N ASP A 684 -21.71 9.06 36.80
CA ASP A 684 -21.61 10.51 36.90
C ASP A 684 -20.92 11.19 35.69
N ALA A 685 -20.15 10.44 34.92
CA ALA A 685 -19.40 10.92 33.75
C ALA A 685 -19.98 10.39 32.42
N VAL A 686 -21.18 9.81 32.46
CA VAL A 686 -21.91 9.29 31.30
C VAL A 686 -23.15 10.15 31.06
N ALA A 687 -23.47 10.42 29.79
CA ALA A 687 -24.67 11.15 29.38
C ALA A 687 -25.43 10.37 28.30
N LYS A 688 -26.77 10.37 28.37
CA LYS A 688 -27.60 9.80 27.29
C LYS A 688 -27.53 10.69 26.06
N ILE A 689 -27.52 10.07 24.88
CA ILE A 689 -27.60 10.79 23.60
C ILE A 689 -28.97 10.53 22.93
N PRO A 690 -29.57 11.54 22.29
CA PRO A 690 -30.79 11.36 21.51
C PRO A 690 -30.61 10.39 20.34
N ASP A 691 -31.71 9.82 19.85
CA ASP A 691 -31.70 8.88 18.72
C ASP A 691 -31.25 9.55 17.42
N GLU A 692 -31.46 10.86 17.29
CA GLU A 692 -31.10 11.65 16.12
C GLU A 692 -29.59 11.92 16.01
N ILE A 693 -28.84 11.79 17.11
CA ILE A 693 -27.39 12.00 17.12
C ILE A 693 -26.70 10.66 16.88
N SER A 694 -25.88 10.60 15.83
CA SER A 694 -25.05 9.43 15.52
C SER A 694 -24.01 9.19 16.63
N PHE A 695 -23.48 7.97 16.74
CA PHE A 695 -22.43 7.71 17.73
C PHE A 695 -21.15 8.49 17.42
N GLU A 696 -20.86 8.67 16.14
CA GLU A 696 -19.73 9.42 15.62
C GLU A 696 -19.82 10.90 15.98
N ASP A 697 -20.98 11.52 15.75
CA ASP A 697 -21.22 12.91 16.13
C ASP A 697 -21.12 13.05 17.64
N ALA A 698 -21.77 12.17 18.40
CA ALA A 698 -21.74 12.17 19.86
C ALA A 698 -20.31 12.06 20.42
N ALA A 699 -19.51 11.13 19.91
CA ALA A 699 -18.13 10.90 20.35
C ALA A 699 -17.19 12.09 20.05
N SER A 700 -17.60 13.05 19.22
CA SER A 700 -16.81 14.25 18.92
C SER A 700 -17.02 15.42 19.90
N LEU A 701 -18.01 15.32 20.79
CA LEU A 701 -18.46 16.45 21.62
C LEU A 701 -17.73 16.59 22.98
N PRO A 702 -17.60 15.53 23.82
CA PRO A 702 -17.24 15.70 25.22
C PRO A 702 -15.94 16.48 25.47
N CYS A 703 -14.84 16.10 24.82
CA CYS A 703 -13.51 16.66 25.03
C CYS A 703 -13.45 18.10 24.53
N VAL A 704 -13.95 18.37 23.31
CA VAL A 704 -13.86 19.69 22.70
C VAL A 704 -14.75 20.72 23.42
N TYR A 705 -15.98 20.35 23.78
CA TYR A 705 -16.89 21.25 24.50
C TYR A 705 -16.50 21.41 25.96
N SER A 706 -16.07 20.36 26.65
CA SER A 706 -15.60 20.51 28.04
C SER A 706 -14.37 21.40 28.12
N THR A 707 -13.45 21.28 27.16
CA THR A 707 -12.27 22.16 27.07
C THR A 707 -12.68 23.61 26.82
N ALA A 708 -13.58 23.85 25.87
CA ALA A 708 -14.06 25.19 25.54
C ALA A 708 -14.87 25.82 26.68
N ILE A 709 -15.78 25.08 27.34
CA ILE A 709 -16.54 25.53 28.51
C ILE A 709 -15.58 25.89 29.65
N HIS A 710 -14.63 25.01 29.97
CA HIS A 710 -13.68 25.28 31.04
C HIS A 710 -12.82 26.52 30.74
N GLY A 711 -12.34 26.65 29.50
CA GLY A 711 -11.56 27.81 29.06
C GLY A 711 -12.36 29.10 29.11
N LEU A 712 -13.55 29.11 28.51
CA LEU A 712 -14.34 30.33 28.31
C LEU A 712 -15.16 30.73 29.53
N TYR A 713 -15.82 29.79 30.22
CA TYR A 713 -16.78 30.11 31.27
C TYR A 713 -16.14 30.02 32.66
N ASP A 714 -15.33 29.00 32.94
CA ASP A 714 -14.74 28.84 34.27
C ASP A 714 -13.50 29.70 34.47
N ARG A 715 -12.57 29.65 33.51
CA ARG A 715 -11.27 30.34 33.58
C ARG A 715 -11.39 31.78 33.13
N ALA A 716 -11.82 32.00 31.90
CA ALA A 716 -11.96 33.32 31.35
C ALA A 716 -13.19 34.03 31.93
N ARG A 717 -14.30 33.34 32.18
CA ARG A 717 -15.59 33.94 32.59
C ARG A 717 -16.12 34.94 31.56
N LEU A 718 -16.03 34.61 30.27
CA LEU A 718 -16.42 35.47 29.16
C LEU A 718 -17.82 36.08 29.37
N GLU A 719 -17.94 37.40 29.19
CA GLU A 719 -19.20 38.13 29.33
C GLU A 719 -19.70 38.66 27.97
N LYS A 720 -20.98 39.02 27.93
CA LYS A 720 -21.61 39.63 26.76
C LYS A 720 -20.88 40.92 26.37
N ASP A 721 -20.76 41.17 25.06
CA ASP A 721 -20.11 42.34 24.47
C ASP A 721 -18.58 42.43 24.74
N GLU A 722 -17.96 41.41 25.32
CA GLU A 722 -16.50 41.26 25.35
C GLU A 722 -15.97 40.71 24.02
N SER A 723 -14.73 41.06 23.66
CA SER A 723 -14.05 40.51 22.48
C SER A 723 -13.15 39.33 22.85
N ILE A 724 -13.09 38.32 21.99
CA ILE A 724 -12.23 37.13 22.15
C ILE A 724 -11.48 36.81 20.85
N LEU A 725 -10.20 36.41 20.96
CA LEU A 725 -9.42 35.86 19.86
C LEU A 725 -9.28 34.34 20.02
N ILE A 726 -9.79 33.58 19.05
CA ILE A 726 -9.74 32.11 19.01
C ILE A 726 -8.69 31.66 17.99
N HIS A 727 -7.67 30.95 18.47
CA HIS A 727 -6.66 30.38 17.59
C HIS A 727 -7.09 29.05 16.98
N ALA A 728 -6.55 28.73 15.80
CA ALA A 728 -6.87 27.50 15.06
C ALA A 728 -8.39 27.22 14.98
N ALA A 729 -9.17 28.26 14.74
CA ALA A 729 -10.61 28.29 15.01
C ALA A 729 -11.44 27.28 14.20
N ALA A 730 -10.90 26.76 13.11
CA ALA A 730 -11.52 25.68 12.34
C ALA A 730 -11.26 24.26 12.91
N GLY A 731 -10.48 24.10 13.99
CA GLY A 731 -10.32 22.84 14.70
C GLY A 731 -11.48 22.55 15.67
N GLY A 732 -11.53 21.33 16.23
CA GLY A 732 -12.67 20.92 17.08
C GLY A 732 -12.94 21.84 18.27
N VAL A 733 -11.91 22.13 19.08
CA VAL A 733 -12.03 23.07 20.21
C VAL A 733 -12.35 24.50 19.73
N GLY A 734 -11.75 24.93 18.62
CA GLY A 734 -11.98 26.25 18.05
C GLY A 734 -13.42 26.48 17.62
N GLN A 735 -14.03 25.47 16.96
CA GLN A 735 -15.42 25.50 16.54
C GLN A 735 -16.37 25.53 17.75
N ALA A 736 -16.12 24.70 18.78
CA ALA A 736 -16.90 24.74 20.02
C ALA A 736 -16.78 26.10 20.73
N ALA A 737 -15.57 26.67 20.78
CA ALA A 737 -15.33 27.96 21.38
C ALA A 737 -16.05 29.11 20.65
N ILE A 738 -16.13 29.08 19.30
CA ILE A 738 -16.90 30.06 18.53
C ILE A 738 -18.39 30.01 18.92
N GLN A 739 -18.97 28.82 18.92
CA GLN A 739 -20.39 28.64 19.24
C GLN A 739 -20.70 29.13 20.67
N LEU A 740 -19.89 28.76 21.65
CA LEU A 740 -20.05 29.18 23.05
C LEU A 740 -19.83 30.69 23.25
N ALA A 741 -18.89 31.29 22.53
CA ALA A 741 -18.67 32.74 22.57
C ALA A 741 -19.86 33.50 21.95
N GLN A 742 -20.40 33.01 20.84
CA GLN A 742 -21.59 33.59 20.20
C GLN A 742 -22.84 33.47 21.06
N LEU A 743 -23.02 32.37 21.79
CA LEU A 743 -24.11 32.20 22.74
C LEU A 743 -24.07 33.22 23.88
N VAL A 744 -22.87 33.59 24.35
CA VAL A 744 -22.69 34.68 25.34
C VAL A 744 -22.95 36.06 24.73
N GLY A 745 -22.84 36.19 23.41
CA GLY A 745 -22.89 37.47 22.70
C GLY A 745 -21.54 38.20 22.72
N ALA A 746 -20.44 37.46 22.72
CA ALA A 746 -19.09 38.00 22.59
C ALA A 746 -18.71 38.25 21.12
N GLU A 747 -17.83 39.22 20.89
CA GLU A 747 -17.27 39.52 19.57
C GLU A 747 -16.09 38.59 19.26
N VAL A 748 -16.23 37.75 18.24
CA VAL A 748 -15.24 36.73 17.87
C VAL A 748 -14.24 37.26 16.83
N PHE A 749 -12.96 37.10 17.14
CA PHE A 749 -11.83 37.14 16.23
C PHE A 749 -11.23 35.75 16.10
N ALA A 750 -10.75 35.37 14.92
CA ALA A 750 -10.33 34.00 14.65
C ALA A 750 -9.03 33.95 13.83
N THR A 751 -8.26 32.88 13.99
CA THR A 751 -7.15 32.56 13.08
C THR A 751 -7.32 31.20 12.42
N VAL A 752 -6.98 31.10 11.13
CA VAL A 752 -7.08 29.88 10.32
C VAL A 752 -5.87 29.69 9.42
N SER A 753 -5.62 28.47 8.93
CA SER A 753 -4.40 28.13 8.21
C SER A 753 -4.53 28.12 6.68
N THR A 754 -5.76 28.09 6.16
CA THR A 754 -6.06 28.01 4.73
C THR A 754 -7.36 28.77 4.38
N PRO A 755 -7.58 29.14 3.10
CA PRO A 755 -8.81 29.78 2.65
C PRO A 755 -10.07 28.93 2.87
N GLU A 756 -10.00 27.62 2.73
CA GLU A 756 -11.16 26.73 2.90
C GLU A 756 -11.64 26.73 4.36
N LYS A 757 -10.71 26.78 5.31
CA LYS A 757 -11.01 26.94 6.73
C LYS A 757 -11.59 28.32 7.05
N ARG A 758 -11.19 29.35 6.31
CA ARG A 758 -11.79 30.70 6.43
C ARG A 758 -13.24 30.67 5.96
N ASP A 759 -13.50 30.06 4.81
CA ASP A 759 -14.84 29.91 4.25
C ASP A 759 -15.79 29.15 5.19
N LEU A 760 -15.30 28.11 5.86
CA LEU A 760 -16.05 27.40 6.89
C LEU A 760 -16.56 28.35 7.99
N LEU A 761 -15.67 29.20 8.53
CA LEU A 761 -16.03 30.14 9.60
C LEU A 761 -17.02 31.21 9.14
N ILE A 762 -16.92 31.64 7.89
CA ILE A 762 -17.84 32.63 7.33
C ILE A 762 -19.23 32.01 7.09
N LYS A 763 -19.27 30.84 6.45
CA LYS A 763 -20.52 30.22 5.98
C LYS A 763 -21.30 29.55 7.11
N GLU A 764 -20.64 28.75 7.93
CA GLU A 764 -21.31 27.96 8.98
C GLU A 764 -21.46 28.76 10.28
N TYR A 765 -20.42 29.51 10.64
CA TYR A 765 -20.37 30.22 11.93
C TYR A 765 -20.67 31.71 11.84
N SER A 766 -20.91 32.26 10.64
CA SER A 766 -21.19 33.69 10.44
C SER A 766 -20.12 34.62 11.06
N VAL A 767 -18.87 34.16 11.17
CA VAL A 767 -17.75 35.00 11.61
C VAL A 767 -17.43 35.97 10.49
N ARG A 768 -17.32 37.26 10.82
CA ARG A 768 -17.07 38.30 9.82
C ARG A 768 -15.73 38.09 9.12
N GLU A 769 -15.71 38.34 7.81
CA GLU A 769 -14.53 38.14 6.99
C GLU A 769 -13.31 38.97 7.46
N ASP A 770 -13.55 40.19 7.97
CA ASP A 770 -12.55 41.11 8.50
C ASP A 770 -12.06 40.74 9.91
N HIS A 771 -12.66 39.73 10.55
CA HIS A 771 -12.29 39.20 11.86
C HIS A 771 -11.48 37.90 11.77
N ILE A 772 -11.17 37.42 10.56
CA ILE A 772 -10.45 36.17 10.34
C ILE A 772 -9.06 36.45 9.78
N PHE A 773 -8.03 35.97 10.47
CA PHE A 773 -6.63 36.21 10.15
C PHE A 773 -5.84 34.91 9.89
N SER A 774 -4.62 35.04 9.35
CA SER A 774 -3.73 33.91 9.13
C SER A 774 -3.12 33.41 10.45
N SER A 775 -3.16 32.09 10.66
CA SER A 775 -2.46 31.41 11.76
C SER A 775 -1.01 31.01 11.41
N ARG A 776 -0.57 31.19 10.15
CA ARG A 776 0.77 30.78 9.68
C ARG A 776 1.84 31.84 9.86
N ASN A 777 1.48 33.05 10.27
CA ASN A 777 2.39 34.17 10.46
C ASN A 777 1.81 35.15 11.48
N LEU A 778 2.61 36.15 11.86
CA LEU A 778 2.24 37.14 12.89
C LEU A 778 1.31 38.26 12.38
N SER A 779 0.81 38.19 11.14
CA SER A 779 -0.07 39.23 10.58
C SER A 779 -1.41 39.36 11.33
N PHE A 780 -1.83 38.33 12.07
CA PHE A 780 -3.02 38.40 12.90
C PHE A 780 -2.91 39.49 14.00
N ALA A 781 -1.71 39.74 14.54
CA ALA A 781 -1.53 40.73 15.59
C ALA A 781 -1.87 42.14 15.09
N GLU A 782 -1.32 42.52 13.92
CA GLU A 782 -1.64 43.79 13.26
C GLU A 782 -3.11 43.87 12.85
N GLY A 783 -3.67 42.76 12.37
CA GLY A 783 -5.07 42.64 12.02
C GLY A 783 -6.02 42.90 13.19
N VAL A 784 -5.77 42.24 14.33
CA VAL A 784 -6.55 42.42 15.56
C VAL A 784 -6.40 43.84 16.10
N MET A 785 -5.19 44.40 16.12
CA MET A 785 -4.97 45.80 16.55
C MET A 785 -5.75 46.79 15.69
N ARG A 786 -5.76 46.58 14.36
CA ARG A 786 -6.55 47.41 13.44
C ARG A 786 -8.04 47.33 13.71
N MET A 787 -8.59 46.12 13.86
CA MET A 787 -10.03 45.92 14.07
C MET A 787 -10.50 46.40 15.44
N THR A 788 -9.66 46.27 16.47
CA THR A 788 -9.94 46.76 17.83
C THR A 788 -9.60 48.25 18.03
N LYS A 789 -9.21 48.98 16.97
CA LYS A 789 -8.81 50.40 17.03
C LYS A 789 -7.70 50.68 18.05
N ASN A 790 -6.66 49.85 18.03
CA ASN A 790 -5.52 49.85 18.97
C ASN A 790 -5.90 49.68 20.45
N ARG A 791 -7.14 49.28 20.74
CA ARG A 791 -7.52 48.89 22.11
C ARG A 791 -7.00 47.49 22.45
N GLY A 792 -6.63 46.70 21.44
CA GLY A 792 -6.14 45.32 21.56
C GLY A 792 -4.77 45.15 22.24
N ASP A 793 -4.16 46.22 22.76
CA ASP A 793 -3.01 46.11 23.67
C ASP A 793 -3.50 45.68 25.06
N THR A 794 -3.58 44.36 25.27
CA THR A 794 -3.69 43.62 26.56
C THR A 794 -4.76 44.04 27.59
N ARG A 795 -5.55 45.10 27.36
CA ARG A 795 -6.50 45.68 28.32
C ARG A 795 -7.94 45.86 27.82
N SER A 796 -8.22 45.75 26.51
CA SER A 796 -9.62 45.76 26.01
C SER A 796 -10.14 44.42 25.51
N ILE A 797 -9.26 43.51 25.09
CA ILE A 797 -9.55 42.08 25.00
C ILE A 797 -9.44 41.58 26.44
N ARG A 798 -10.54 41.68 27.20
CA ARG A 798 -10.52 41.47 28.67
C ARG A 798 -10.04 40.07 29.07
N LYS A 799 -10.14 39.09 28.17
CA LYS A 799 -9.60 37.74 28.33
C LYS A 799 -8.95 37.31 27.03
N GLU A 800 -7.62 37.46 26.94
CA GLU A 800 -6.82 36.62 26.05
C GLU A 800 -6.92 35.19 26.59
N THR A 801 -7.94 34.47 26.16
CA THR A 801 -7.98 33.03 26.37
C THR A 801 -7.38 32.42 25.12
N THR A 802 -6.08 32.14 25.17
CA THR A 802 -5.46 31.22 24.24
C THR A 802 -6.11 29.85 24.48
N ILE A 803 -7.23 29.61 23.82
CA ILE A 803 -7.76 28.27 23.67
C ILE A 803 -7.08 27.73 22.42
N VAL A 804 -6.19 26.77 22.68
CA VAL A 804 -5.19 26.13 21.81
C VAL A 804 -3.84 26.84 21.75
#